data_AF-A0A845KNG3-F1
#
_entry.id   AF-A0A845KNG3-F1
#
_cell.length_a   1.000
_cell.length_b   1.000
_cell.length_c   1.000
_cell.angle_alpha   90.00
_cell.angle_beta   90.00
_cell.angle_gamma   90.00
#
_symmetry.space_group_name_H-M   'P 1'
#
loop_
_entity.id
_entity.type
_entity.pdbx_description
1 polymer ?
#
loop_
_entity_poly.entity_id
_entity_poly.type
_entity_poly.pdbx_seq_one_letter_code
_entity_poly.pdbx_strand_id
1 'polypeptide(L)'
;MKRIMTVMLAVIYITTGTISVMAGEPENNDAQKKESVSDSVKVQTSENTDEDRPKENSWRYSNGELIPQEDDATSNARAVTNAWKKVNGQFVNSLGKPIPGAKKKGMDISEYQGTINWDTVKNRSDIDFVIIRCSYGSGYKDRKWEYNVKECERLGIPYGVYIYSTATTVSAVEKEAENVKKMLEGHQPTYPVYFDMEENSVLNLGSSTIGKLANTFCSKISGAGYKVGIYASLYWWNSILTDRVFKNESWSKWVAQYSASCQYQSKYDMWQCTSSGKVNGVSTNVDINFWMSDEPVINQDADRVMVSDENIITYTSHMQSYGWQEPVNNGYQTGKPGYGKRLEAFKINVGGGYGDLGVRYQACIQDEGWKPLAETGQLAGTEGKSKYIQAVKISLTGSQAENYDIYYRVYSQNFGWLGWTSNGQPAGSQGYEKRIEALQIAVLPKGATIPGTTDNSYKTTGKKVEYRTYVEKQGWKKYSADGEQSGTIGQARAVQGLAVRVNDTQYSGNIVYDTYMQSYGWMGEKANNTAAGILNGGKRMEAIKLHLTGELAEKYDIYYRVHTQTFGWLDWAKNGEPSGTKDYAKRIEAVQVKVVPKGNPAPGATSIAFKEAKIAYKTHVQTYGWMSKVHDGETAGTSGKAKRMEALNIAMVDSSYNKEISYRTHVQTYGWQKWVNGGKNSGTEGKAKRLEAIQIELKDSLADQYDIYYRVHAQTYGWLGWAKNGEKAGTEGLAKRLEAIQIVLVEKGGAAPGSTNKFFIKKDK
;
A
#
# COMPACT_ATOMS: atom_id res chain seq x y z
N MET A 1 0.02 -12.07 51.30
CA MET A 1 -0.32 -10.63 51.22
C MET A 1 0.93 -9.84 51.62
N LYS A 2 1.26 -8.71 50.96
CA LYS A 2 2.61 -8.07 50.90
C LYS A 2 3.64 -8.95 50.13
N ARG A 3 4.55 -8.50 49.25
CA ARG A 3 5.30 -7.25 48.93
C ARG A 3 6.77 -7.22 49.45
N ILE A 4 7.71 -7.54 48.55
CA ILE A 4 9.13 -7.08 48.45
C ILE A 4 9.47 -7.12 46.95
N MET A 5 10.12 -6.19 46.22
CA MET A 5 10.74 -4.87 46.48
C MET A 5 12.29 -4.76 46.56
N THR A 6 12.93 -4.93 45.40
CA THR A 6 14.01 -4.06 44.84
C THR A 6 15.36 -3.87 45.56
N VAL A 7 16.42 -4.50 45.02
CA VAL A 7 17.83 -4.01 44.87
C VAL A 7 18.43 -4.71 43.62
N MET A 8 19.14 -4.16 42.62
CA MET A 8 19.54 -2.81 42.14
C MET A 8 21.05 -2.46 42.23
N LEU A 9 21.62 -1.94 41.12
CA LEU A 9 23.02 -1.54 40.85
C LEU A 9 24.05 -2.70 40.78
N ALA A 10 25.19 -2.60 40.06
CA ALA A 10 25.83 -1.47 39.36
C ALA A 10 26.40 -1.85 37.96
N VAL A 11 26.86 -0.83 37.22
CA VAL A 11 27.46 -0.89 35.86
C VAL A 11 28.99 -0.96 35.94
N ILE A 12 29.66 -1.60 34.98
CA ILE A 12 30.98 -1.16 34.44
C ILE A 12 31.11 -1.54 32.95
N TYR A 13 31.68 -0.64 32.15
CA TYR A 13 32.08 -0.82 30.75
C TYR A 13 33.56 -1.25 30.68
N ILE A 14 33.99 -1.95 29.62
CA ILE A 14 35.20 -1.62 28.82
C ILE A 14 35.28 -2.49 27.55
N THR A 15 36.16 -2.10 26.62
CA THR A 15 36.18 -2.40 25.18
C THR A 15 37.20 -3.47 24.76
N THR A 16 37.29 -3.72 23.44
CA THR A 16 38.27 -4.58 22.71
C THR A 16 38.02 -6.10 22.82
N GLY A 17 38.45 -6.95 21.89
CA GLY A 17 39.22 -6.74 20.64
C GLY A 17 38.80 -7.72 19.52
N THR A 18 39.57 -7.79 18.43
CA THR A 18 39.22 -8.49 17.17
C THR A 18 40.12 -9.72 16.88
N ILE A 19 39.79 -10.44 15.78
CA ILE A 19 40.60 -11.45 15.05
C ILE A 19 40.48 -12.92 15.51
N SER A 20 39.54 -13.64 14.88
CA SER A 20 39.73 -14.70 13.85
C SER A 20 40.87 -15.76 13.94
N VAL A 21 40.65 -16.86 13.18
CA VAL A 21 41.59 -17.90 12.67
C VAL A 21 41.68 -19.25 13.43
N MET A 22 40.81 -20.17 12.98
CA MET A 22 41.04 -21.58 12.59
C MET A 22 41.60 -22.68 13.54
N ALA A 23 40.88 -23.82 13.46
CA ALA A 23 41.34 -25.23 13.43
C ALA A 23 41.90 -25.91 14.71
N GLY A 24 41.35 -27.09 15.03
CA GLY A 24 41.83 -27.97 16.12
C GLY A 24 40.83 -29.02 16.63
N GLU A 25 40.43 -29.98 15.79
CA GLU A 25 39.88 -31.30 16.22
C GLU A 25 40.99 -32.37 16.12
N PRO A 26 40.86 -33.59 16.68
CA PRO A 26 39.86 -34.15 17.63
C PRO A 26 40.55 -34.41 19.01
N GLU A 27 40.17 -35.27 19.97
CA GLU A 27 39.15 -36.33 20.20
C GLU A 27 38.46 -36.05 21.57
N ASN A 28 37.21 -36.45 21.88
CA ASN A 28 36.45 -37.69 21.74
C ASN A 28 36.70 -38.75 22.84
N ASN A 29 35.70 -38.98 23.69
CA ASN A 29 35.40 -40.28 24.31
C ASN A 29 33.98 -40.29 24.91
N ASP A 30 33.30 -41.44 24.82
CA ASP A 30 31.86 -41.61 25.01
C ASP A 30 31.41 -41.86 26.45
N ALA A 31 30.16 -41.45 26.76
CA ALA A 31 29.33 -42.05 27.82
C ALA A 31 27.83 -41.75 27.61
N GLN A 32 27.21 -42.38 26.61
CA GLN A 32 25.77 -42.26 26.34
C GLN A 32 24.90 -42.91 27.44
N LYS A 33 23.68 -42.39 27.69
CA LYS A 33 22.43 -43.12 27.33
C LYS A 33 21.10 -42.37 27.52
N LYS A 34 20.08 -42.91 26.83
CA LYS A 34 18.64 -42.60 26.80
C LYS A 34 18.25 -41.34 26.02
N GLU A 35 17.80 -41.42 24.76
CA GLU A 35 16.67 -42.17 24.13
C GLU A 35 15.36 -41.36 24.06
N SER A 36 15.04 -40.89 22.86
CA SER A 36 13.67 -40.81 22.34
C SER A 36 13.71 -41.19 20.85
N VAL A 37 12.75 -42.00 20.40
CA VAL A 37 12.87 -42.76 19.14
C VAL A 37 12.33 -41.96 17.95
N SER A 38 13.01 -42.09 16.81
CA SER A 38 12.60 -41.56 15.51
C SER A 38 11.53 -42.41 14.82
N ASP A 39 10.73 -41.79 13.97
CA ASP A 39 10.35 -42.44 12.71
C ASP A 39 10.56 -41.46 11.55
N SER A 40 11.23 -41.91 10.48
CA SER A 40 11.81 -41.02 9.47
C SER A 40 11.44 -41.41 8.04
N VAL A 41 10.60 -40.58 7.41
CA VAL A 41 10.37 -40.67 5.96
C VAL A 41 11.59 -40.06 5.25
N LYS A 42 12.51 -40.91 4.79
CA LYS A 42 13.63 -40.49 3.95
C LYS A 42 13.14 -40.06 2.58
N VAL A 43 13.03 -38.75 2.35
CA VAL A 43 12.97 -38.18 1.00
C VAL A 43 14.38 -38.26 0.41
N GLN A 44 14.58 -39.12 -0.60
CA GLN A 44 15.81 -39.12 -1.38
C GLN A 44 15.77 -37.94 -2.37
N THR A 45 16.63 -36.94 -2.15
CA THR A 45 16.99 -35.95 -3.17
C THR A 45 18.34 -36.34 -3.77
N SER A 46 18.33 -37.12 -4.85
CA SER A 46 19.49 -37.26 -5.72
C SER A 46 19.65 -35.98 -6.54
N GLU A 47 20.82 -35.34 -6.46
CA GLU A 47 21.17 -34.28 -7.40
C GLU A 47 21.59 -34.94 -8.72
N ASN A 48 20.68 -34.96 -9.70
CA ASN A 48 20.91 -35.60 -10.99
C ASN A 48 22.08 -34.93 -11.73
N THR A 49 23.10 -35.72 -12.07
CA THR A 49 24.29 -35.24 -12.79
C THR A 49 23.98 -35.00 -14.27
N ASP A 50 24.91 -34.42 -15.03
CA ASP A 50 24.73 -34.29 -16.49
C ASP A 50 24.77 -35.64 -17.24
N GLU A 51 25.31 -36.70 -16.64
CA GLU A 51 25.23 -38.06 -17.18
C GLU A 51 23.83 -38.69 -16.99
N ASP A 52 23.12 -38.29 -15.94
CA ASP A 52 21.73 -38.69 -15.65
C ASP A 52 20.67 -37.92 -16.48
N ARG A 53 21.09 -37.07 -17.43
CA ARG A 53 20.13 -36.29 -18.23
C ARG A 53 19.38 -37.21 -19.21
N PRO A 54 18.04 -37.14 -19.29
CA PRO A 54 17.27 -37.92 -20.23
C PRO A 54 17.65 -37.65 -21.69
N LYS A 55 17.46 -38.67 -22.52
CA LYS A 55 17.84 -38.68 -23.93
C LYS A 55 16.58 -38.74 -24.80
N GLU A 56 16.08 -37.55 -25.12
CA GLU A 56 14.90 -37.35 -25.99
C GLU A 56 15.01 -38.15 -27.29
N ASN A 57 13.91 -38.81 -27.67
CA ASN A 57 13.86 -39.71 -28.81
C ASN A 57 12.53 -39.50 -29.56
N SER A 58 12.50 -38.56 -30.49
CA SER A 58 11.29 -38.11 -31.18
C SER A 58 11.54 -37.89 -32.68
N TRP A 59 10.61 -37.19 -33.35
CA TRP A 59 10.87 -36.66 -34.69
C TRP A 59 11.97 -35.58 -34.71
N ARG A 60 12.28 -34.95 -33.56
CA ARG A 60 13.32 -33.90 -33.42
C ARG A 60 14.66 -34.44 -32.90
N TYR A 61 14.65 -35.49 -32.08
CA TYR A 61 15.83 -35.96 -31.37
C TYR A 61 16.09 -37.46 -31.55
N SER A 62 17.36 -37.84 -31.62
CA SER A 62 17.82 -39.23 -31.58
C SER A 62 18.82 -39.37 -30.44
N ASN A 63 18.51 -40.18 -29.42
CA ASN A 63 19.33 -40.35 -28.21
C ASN A 63 19.73 -39.02 -27.52
N GLY A 64 18.87 -38.00 -27.58
CA GLY A 64 19.10 -36.66 -27.02
C GLY A 64 19.88 -35.69 -27.93
N GLU A 65 20.33 -36.12 -29.11
CA GLU A 65 20.95 -35.24 -30.11
C GLU A 65 19.90 -34.76 -31.13
N LEU A 66 19.96 -33.49 -31.53
CA LEU A 66 19.08 -32.92 -32.55
C LEU A 66 19.31 -33.58 -33.92
N ILE A 67 18.25 -34.14 -34.49
CA ILE A 67 18.26 -34.68 -35.86
C ILE A 67 18.34 -33.49 -36.85
N PRO A 68 19.23 -33.51 -37.86
CA PRO A 68 19.22 -32.53 -38.93
C PRO A 68 17.90 -32.55 -39.71
N GLN A 69 17.08 -31.52 -39.51
CA GLN A 69 15.84 -31.29 -40.26
C GLN A 69 15.98 -30.10 -41.21
N GLU A 70 15.26 -30.13 -42.33
CA GLU A 70 15.04 -28.95 -43.16
C GLU A 70 13.99 -28.03 -42.50
N ASP A 71 14.43 -27.22 -41.53
CA ASP A 71 13.60 -26.13 -40.98
C ASP A 71 13.49 -24.99 -42.01
N ASP A 72 12.47 -25.12 -42.86
CA ASP A 72 11.98 -24.15 -43.84
C ASP A 72 11.69 -22.76 -43.21
N ALA A 73 11.29 -22.76 -41.95
CA ALA A 73 11.08 -21.54 -41.19
C ALA A 73 12.41 -20.86 -40.83
N THR A 74 13.45 -21.62 -40.47
CA THR A 74 14.81 -21.11 -40.20
C THR A 74 15.52 -20.63 -41.46
N SER A 75 15.45 -21.38 -42.56
CA SER A 75 16.11 -21.01 -43.83
C SER A 75 15.60 -19.64 -44.32
N ASN A 76 14.28 -19.46 -44.36
CA ASN A 76 13.63 -18.22 -44.77
C ASN A 76 13.80 -17.09 -43.73
N ALA A 77 13.73 -17.39 -42.42
CA ALA A 77 13.91 -16.36 -41.38
C ALA A 77 15.33 -15.75 -41.37
N ARG A 78 16.36 -16.46 -41.88
CA ARG A 78 17.70 -15.87 -42.08
C ARG A 78 17.72 -14.81 -43.19
N ALA A 79 16.85 -14.91 -44.19
CA ALA A 79 16.71 -13.91 -45.25
C ALA A 79 15.82 -12.72 -44.83
N VAL A 80 14.96 -12.90 -43.83
CA VAL A 80 13.91 -11.93 -43.44
C VAL A 80 14.14 -11.41 -42.02
N THR A 81 14.77 -10.25 -41.90
CA THR A 81 15.23 -9.66 -40.63
C THR A 81 14.13 -9.35 -39.61
N ASN A 82 12.86 -9.26 -40.05
CA ASN A 82 11.68 -9.04 -39.21
C ASN A 82 10.85 -10.32 -38.96
N ALA A 83 11.30 -11.50 -39.40
CA ALA A 83 10.62 -12.77 -39.16
C ALA A 83 10.27 -12.99 -37.67
N TRP A 84 9.07 -13.51 -37.43
CA TRP A 84 8.49 -13.81 -36.11
C TRP A 84 8.28 -12.61 -35.18
N LYS A 85 8.41 -11.37 -35.67
CA LYS A 85 8.21 -10.15 -34.87
C LYS A 85 6.86 -9.51 -35.14
N LYS A 86 6.44 -8.61 -34.26
CA LYS A 86 5.26 -7.77 -34.46
C LYS A 86 5.60 -6.55 -35.32
N VAL A 87 4.96 -6.42 -36.47
CA VAL A 87 5.12 -5.34 -37.46
C VAL A 87 3.74 -4.73 -37.74
N ASN A 88 3.61 -3.41 -37.60
CA ASN A 88 2.35 -2.67 -37.80
C ASN A 88 1.13 -3.29 -37.06
N GLY A 89 1.37 -3.86 -35.87
CA GLY A 89 0.35 -4.50 -35.03
C GLY A 89 0.11 -5.99 -35.28
N GLN A 90 0.56 -6.54 -36.41
CA GLN A 90 0.42 -7.96 -36.77
C GLN A 90 1.74 -8.72 -36.57
N PHE A 91 1.69 -10.02 -36.26
CA PHE A 91 2.90 -10.86 -36.27
C PHE A 91 3.19 -11.35 -37.69
N VAL A 92 4.46 -11.42 -38.09
CA VAL A 92 4.86 -11.89 -39.43
C VAL A 92 5.66 -13.20 -39.38
N ASN A 93 5.54 -14.02 -40.43
CA ASN A 93 6.21 -15.31 -40.55
C ASN A 93 7.66 -15.20 -41.06
N SER A 94 8.31 -16.35 -41.29
CA SER A 94 9.64 -16.46 -41.93
C SER A 94 9.73 -15.84 -43.33
N LEU A 95 8.61 -15.62 -44.03
CA LEU A 95 8.53 -14.94 -45.33
C LEU A 95 8.14 -13.45 -45.21
N GLY A 96 8.08 -12.91 -43.99
CA GLY A 96 7.72 -11.50 -43.73
C GLY A 96 6.24 -11.17 -43.96
N LYS A 97 5.40 -12.17 -44.22
CA LYS A 97 3.95 -12.01 -44.43
C LYS A 97 3.21 -12.10 -43.09
N PRO A 98 2.11 -11.35 -42.87
CA PRO A 98 1.29 -11.49 -41.67
C PRO A 98 0.82 -12.93 -41.44
N ILE A 99 0.84 -13.38 -40.18
CA ILE A 99 0.29 -14.67 -39.74
C ILE A 99 -1.20 -14.47 -39.45
N PRO A 100 -2.13 -15.04 -40.24
CA PRO A 100 -3.56 -14.90 -39.99
C PRO A 100 -3.93 -15.52 -38.64
N GLY A 101 -4.75 -14.84 -37.85
CA GLY A 101 -5.22 -15.33 -36.55
C GLY A 101 -4.25 -15.17 -35.37
N ALA A 102 -2.95 -14.93 -35.57
CA ALA A 102 -2.00 -14.79 -34.46
C ALA A 102 -2.32 -13.60 -33.54
N LYS A 103 -2.82 -13.87 -32.32
CA LYS A 103 -3.22 -12.87 -31.32
C LYS A 103 -2.06 -12.47 -30.40
N LYS A 104 -1.26 -13.47 -30.02
CA LYS A 104 -0.11 -13.36 -29.10
C LYS A 104 1.07 -14.20 -29.59
N LYS A 105 2.28 -13.81 -29.21
CA LYS A 105 3.50 -14.59 -29.39
C LYS A 105 3.97 -15.14 -28.05
N GLY A 106 4.44 -16.38 -28.05
CA GLY A 106 5.04 -17.01 -26.88
C GLY A 106 6.31 -17.76 -27.23
N MET A 107 6.90 -18.36 -26.21
CA MET A 107 8.00 -19.31 -26.35
C MET A 107 7.73 -20.53 -25.47
N ASP A 108 8.31 -21.67 -25.80
CA ASP A 108 8.42 -22.80 -24.88
C ASP A 108 9.87 -23.10 -24.52
N ILE A 109 10.08 -23.56 -23.29
CA ILE A 109 11.40 -23.63 -22.65
C ILE A 109 11.54 -24.83 -21.71
N SER A 110 12.80 -25.24 -21.54
CA SER A 110 13.25 -26.31 -20.65
C SER A 110 14.62 -25.95 -20.05
N GLU A 111 15.26 -26.89 -19.36
CA GLU A 111 16.65 -26.74 -18.91
C GLU A 111 17.67 -26.47 -20.03
N TYR A 112 17.36 -26.84 -21.28
CA TYR A 112 18.23 -26.57 -22.43
C TYR A 112 18.38 -25.08 -22.77
N GLN A 113 17.47 -24.20 -22.31
CA GLN A 113 17.61 -22.74 -22.41
C GLN A 113 18.51 -22.13 -21.30
N GLY A 114 19.02 -22.95 -20.38
CA GLY A 114 19.96 -22.51 -19.34
C GLY A 114 19.34 -21.59 -18.29
N THR A 115 20.04 -20.52 -17.91
CA THR A 115 19.52 -19.53 -16.96
C THR A 115 19.05 -18.28 -17.72
N ILE A 116 17.74 -18.13 -17.84
CA ILE A 116 17.09 -17.04 -18.58
C ILE A 116 17.13 -15.73 -17.78
N ASN A 117 17.49 -14.62 -18.43
CA ASN A 117 17.38 -13.27 -17.83
C ASN A 117 15.94 -12.76 -17.95
N TRP A 118 15.10 -13.14 -16.99
CA TRP A 118 13.66 -12.92 -17.02
C TRP A 118 13.23 -11.45 -17.03
N ASP A 119 13.91 -10.53 -16.34
CA ASP A 119 13.64 -9.09 -16.46
C ASP A 119 13.96 -8.56 -17.87
N THR A 120 14.94 -9.15 -18.58
CA THR A 120 15.19 -8.80 -20.00
C THR A 120 14.09 -9.34 -20.90
N VAL A 121 13.58 -10.57 -20.68
CA VAL A 121 12.43 -11.09 -21.42
C VAL A 121 11.23 -10.14 -21.22
N LYS A 122 10.88 -9.81 -19.97
CA LYS A 122 9.73 -8.96 -19.63
C LYS A 122 9.80 -7.56 -20.23
N ASN A 123 10.98 -6.94 -20.26
CA ASN A 123 11.13 -5.51 -20.61
C ASN A 123 11.67 -5.27 -22.03
N ARG A 124 12.22 -6.29 -22.72
CA ARG A 124 12.92 -6.13 -24.01
C ARG A 124 12.60 -7.21 -25.05
N SER A 125 11.61 -8.07 -24.84
CA SER A 125 11.12 -9.02 -25.85
C SER A 125 9.66 -8.76 -26.23
N ASP A 126 9.19 -9.41 -27.30
CA ASP A 126 7.79 -9.43 -27.76
C ASP A 126 7.07 -10.72 -27.35
N ILE A 127 7.42 -11.30 -26.19
CA ILE A 127 6.83 -12.51 -25.62
C ILE A 127 5.66 -12.17 -24.68
N ASP A 128 4.45 -12.57 -25.07
CA ASP A 128 3.21 -12.40 -24.30
C ASP A 128 2.95 -13.53 -23.28
N PHE A 129 3.53 -14.72 -23.49
CA PHE A 129 3.36 -15.91 -22.63
C PHE A 129 4.49 -16.94 -22.79
N VAL A 130 4.60 -17.90 -21.86
CA VAL A 130 5.60 -19.00 -21.91
C VAL A 130 5.00 -20.36 -21.59
N ILE A 131 5.43 -21.44 -22.24
CA ILE A 131 5.14 -22.82 -21.79
C ILE A 131 6.42 -23.46 -21.23
N ILE A 132 6.38 -23.95 -19.99
CA ILE A 132 7.58 -24.36 -19.23
C ILE A 132 7.59 -25.87 -19.02
N ARG A 133 8.69 -26.56 -19.35
CA ARG A 133 8.82 -27.99 -19.04
C ARG A 133 8.90 -28.21 -17.53
N CYS A 134 8.04 -29.07 -17.00
CA CYS A 134 8.12 -29.52 -15.62
C CYS A 134 8.95 -30.81 -15.48
N SER A 135 8.75 -31.76 -16.38
CA SER A 135 9.33 -33.11 -16.26
C SER A 135 9.55 -33.79 -17.60
N TYR A 136 10.41 -34.80 -17.56
CA TYR A 136 10.61 -35.80 -18.60
C TYR A 136 10.27 -37.17 -18.02
N GLY A 137 9.24 -37.80 -18.58
CA GLY A 137 8.64 -39.00 -18.03
C GLY A 137 8.19 -38.85 -16.57
N SER A 138 7.97 -39.97 -15.88
CA SER A 138 7.66 -39.94 -14.44
C SER A 138 8.89 -39.83 -13.53
N GLY A 139 10.11 -39.91 -14.08
CA GLY A 139 11.35 -40.07 -13.32
C GLY A 139 12.23 -38.83 -13.18
N TYR A 140 12.11 -37.83 -14.08
CA TYR A 140 13.04 -36.70 -14.13
C TYR A 140 12.30 -35.36 -14.07
N LYS A 141 12.71 -34.51 -13.12
CA LYS A 141 12.26 -33.13 -12.95
C LYS A 141 13.23 -32.19 -13.70
N ASP A 142 12.69 -31.30 -14.52
CA ASP A 142 13.50 -30.34 -15.28
C ASP A 142 14.25 -29.39 -14.32
N ARG A 143 15.57 -29.26 -14.49
CA ARG A 143 16.46 -28.51 -13.59
C ARG A 143 16.21 -27.00 -13.59
N LYS A 144 15.39 -26.47 -14.51
CA LYS A 144 15.02 -25.05 -14.55
C LYS A 144 13.55 -24.79 -14.22
N TRP A 145 12.74 -25.83 -13.99
CA TRP A 145 11.33 -25.72 -13.60
C TRP A 145 11.08 -24.65 -12.53
N GLU A 146 11.66 -24.83 -11.32
CA GLU A 146 11.37 -23.96 -10.18
C GLU A 146 11.81 -22.52 -10.43
N TYR A 147 12.96 -22.33 -11.07
CA TYR A 147 13.50 -21.02 -11.41
C TYR A 147 12.59 -20.30 -12.40
N ASN A 148 12.22 -20.97 -13.49
CA ASN A 148 11.41 -20.39 -14.56
C ASN A 148 9.99 -20.05 -14.08
N VAL A 149 9.33 -20.96 -13.35
CA VAL A 149 7.98 -20.72 -12.81
C VAL A 149 8.00 -19.56 -11.82
N LYS A 150 8.91 -19.58 -10.83
CA LYS A 150 9.04 -18.53 -9.81
C LYS A 150 9.31 -17.15 -10.41
N GLU A 151 10.11 -17.07 -11.45
CA GLU A 151 10.43 -15.80 -12.12
C GLU A 151 9.29 -15.31 -13.03
N CYS A 152 8.57 -16.22 -13.70
CA CYS A 152 7.31 -15.89 -14.37
C CYS A 152 6.27 -15.34 -13.37
N GLU A 153 6.11 -15.96 -12.21
CA GLU A 153 5.21 -15.50 -11.14
C GLU A 153 5.65 -14.16 -10.54
N ARG A 154 6.95 -13.98 -10.25
CA ARG A 154 7.53 -12.71 -9.77
C ARG A 154 7.22 -11.53 -10.71
N LEU A 155 7.28 -11.77 -12.02
CA LEU A 155 7.12 -10.75 -13.06
C LEU A 155 5.71 -10.67 -13.66
N GLY A 156 4.77 -11.51 -13.22
CA GLY A 156 3.45 -11.65 -13.82
C GLY A 156 3.54 -11.90 -15.34
N ILE A 157 4.39 -12.84 -15.74
CA ILE A 157 4.45 -13.38 -17.11
C ILE A 157 3.44 -14.54 -17.16
N PRO A 158 2.39 -14.47 -17.99
CA PRO A 158 1.47 -15.58 -18.18
C PRO A 158 2.24 -16.83 -18.62
N TYR A 159 2.09 -17.92 -17.87
CA TYR A 159 2.73 -19.19 -18.21
C TYR A 159 1.72 -20.34 -18.26
N GLY A 160 2.10 -21.37 -19.02
CA GLY A 160 1.55 -22.73 -19.02
C GLY A 160 2.71 -23.71 -18.86
N VAL A 161 2.43 -25.01 -18.90
CA VAL A 161 3.46 -26.01 -18.56
C VAL A 161 3.34 -27.23 -19.46
N TYR A 162 4.42 -28.00 -19.62
CA TYR A 162 4.36 -29.29 -20.32
C TYR A 162 5.21 -30.38 -19.67
N ILE A 163 4.85 -31.63 -19.95
CA ILE A 163 5.63 -32.82 -19.63
C ILE A 163 5.92 -33.57 -20.92
N TYR A 164 7.20 -33.86 -21.17
CA TYR A 164 7.61 -34.79 -22.22
C TYR A 164 7.25 -36.21 -21.77
N SER A 165 6.23 -36.82 -22.37
CA SER A 165 5.76 -38.14 -21.94
C SER A 165 6.64 -39.26 -22.49
N THR A 166 6.93 -40.24 -21.64
CA THR A 166 7.58 -41.51 -22.03
C THR A 166 6.66 -42.72 -21.84
N ALA A 167 5.41 -42.47 -21.45
CA ALA A 167 4.52 -43.48 -20.91
C ALA A 167 3.84 -44.31 -22.01
N THR A 168 4.34 -45.51 -22.26
CA THR A 168 3.73 -46.50 -23.17
C THR A 168 2.54 -47.26 -22.56
N THR A 169 2.18 -47.00 -21.30
CA THR A 169 1.07 -47.66 -20.59
C THR A 169 0.26 -46.69 -19.73
N VAL A 170 -1.02 -47.00 -19.52
CA VAL A 170 -1.93 -46.18 -18.68
C VAL A 170 -1.33 -45.91 -17.30
N SER A 171 -0.84 -46.94 -16.59
CA SER A 171 -0.25 -46.76 -15.25
C SER A 171 1.03 -45.91 -15.24
N ALA A 172 1.79 -45.84 -16.34
CA ALA A 172 2.89 -44.90 -16.48
C ALA A 172 2.37 -43.45 -16.64
N VAL A 173 1.34 -43.23 -17.47
CA VAL A 173 0.68 -41.92 -17.62
C VAL A 173 0.06 -41.46 -16.29
N GLU A 174 -0.49 -42.38 -15.50
CA GLU A 174 -1.00 -42.04 -14.17
C GLU A 174 0.09 -41.49 -13.27
N LYS A 175 1.27 -42.12 -13.24
CA LYS A 175 2.43 -41.64 -12.45
C LYS A 175 2.95 -40.29 -12.96
N GLU A 176 3.02 -40.12 -14.28
CA GLU A 176 3.35 -38.84 -14.92
C GLU A 176 2.37 -37.74 -14.50
N ALA A 177 1.06 -37.96 -14.61
CA ALA A 177 0.02 -37.00 -14.23
C ALA A 177 0.00 -36.69 -12.71
N GLU A 178 0.17 -37.68 -11.84
CA GLU A 178 0.25 -37.44 -10.39
C GLU A 178 1.53 -36.69 -10.00
N ASN A 179 2.64 -36.83 -10.74
CA ASN A 179 3.85 -36.05 -10.49
C ASN A 179 3.71 -34.61 -11.00
N VAL A 180 3.10 -34.39 -12.17
CA VAL A 180 2.75 -33.04 -12.68
C VAL A 180 1.84 -32.31 -11.70
N LYS A 181 0.81 -32.97 -11.15
CA LYS A 181 -0.06 -32.40 -10.11
C LYS A 181 0.73 -31.91 -8.89
N LYS A 182 1.60 -32.76 -8.32
CA LYS A 182 2.45 -32.39 -7.18
C LYS A 182 3.38 -31.20 -7.49
N MET A 183 3.92 -31.16 -8.70
CA MET A 183 4.77 -30.05 -9.14
C MET A 183 4.00 -28.73 -9.32
N LEU A 184 2.68 -28.78 -9.49
CA LEU A 184 1.79 -27.64 -9.59
C LEU A 184 1.15 -27.23 -8.24
N GLU A 185 1.43 -27.93 -7.14
CA GLU A 185 0.92 -27.55 -5.82
C GLU A 185 1.46 -26.17 -5.41
N GLY A 186 0.55 -25.23 -5.13
CA GLY A 186 0.87 -23.82 -4.86
C GLY A 186 1.05 -22.93 -6.10
N HIS A 187 1.09 -23.50 -7.31
CA HIS A 187 1.31 -22.80 -8.58
C HIS A 187 0.01 -22.63 -9.38
N GLN A 188 -0.09 -21.53 -10.14
CA GLN A 188 -1.29 -21.16 -10.91
C GLN A 188 -0.96 -20.82 -12.37
N PRO A 189 -0.69 -21.83 -13.22
CA PRO A 189 -0.54 -21.61 -14.66
C PRO A 189 -1.82 -21.03 -15.27
N THR A 190 -1.63 -19.98 -16.07
CA THR A 190 -2.66 -19.22 -16.80
C THR A 190 -2.96 -19.78 -18.19
N TYR A 191 -2.10 -20.67 -18.68
CA TYR A 191 -2.23 -21.44 -19.93
C TYR A 191 -2.26 -22.93 -19.58
N PRO A 192 -2.71 -23.81 -20.50
CA PRO A 192 -2.89 -25.22 -20.20
C PRO A 192 -1.62 -25.97 -19.76
N VAL A 193 -1.87 -27.11 -19.10
CA VAL A 193 -0.92 -28.20 -18.90
C VAL A 193 -0.94 -29.07 -20.16
N TYR A 194 0.16 -29.10 -20.90
CA TYR A 194 0.28 -29.86 -22.14
C TYR A 194 0.93 -31.23 -21.92
N PHE A 195 0.28 -32.27 -22.46
CA PHE A 195 0.87 -33.58 -22.66
C PHE A 195 1.65 -33.53 -23.99
N ASP A 196 2.98 -33.56 -23.92
CA ASP A 196 3.83 -33.61 -25.11
C ASP A 196 3.92 -35.07 -25.59
N MET A 197 3.35 -35.31 -26.77
CA MET A 197 3.24 -36.61 -27.42
C MET A 197 4.12 -36.64 -28.68
N GLU A 198 5.43 -36.76 -28.49
CA GLU A 198 6.38 -36.92 -29.60
C GLU A 198 7.34 -38.12 -29.51
N GLU A 199 7.33 -38.86 -28.40
CA GLU A 199 8.22 -40.00 -28.09
C GLU A 199 8.04 -41.19 -29.06
N ASN A 200 9.15 -41.64 -29.65
CA ASN A 200 9.17 -42.66 -30.70
C ASN A 200 8.71 -44.05 -30.23
N SER A 201 8.91 -44.42 -28.96
CA SER A 201 8.43 -45.71 -28.42
C SER A 201 6.91 -45.83 -28.30
N VAL A 202 6.16 -44.72 -28.38
CA VAL A 202 4.68 -44.69 -28.36
C VAL A 202 4.06 -45.00 -29.73
N LEU A 203 4.80 -44.82 -30.84
CA LEU A 203 4.30 -44.94 -32.22
C LEU A 203 3.63 -46.29 -32.52
N ASN A 204 4.17 -47.39 -31.99
CA ASN A 204 3.72 -48.76 -32.29
C ASN A 204 2.54 -49.25 -31.44
N LEU A 205 2.03 -48.44 -30.49
CA LEU A 205 0.99 -48.87 -29.54
C LEU A 205 -0.43 -48.92 -30.15
N GLY A 206 -0.62 -48.34 -31.33
CA GLY A 206 -1.90 -48.26 -32.01
C GLY A 206 -2.83 -47.17 -31.47
N SER A 207 -3.57 -46.54 -32.38
CA SER A 207 -4.37 -45.32 -32.14
C SER A 207 -5.25 -45.35 -30.88
N SER A 208 -5.99 -46.44 -30.63
CA SER A 208 -6.85 -46.54 -29.44
C SER A 208 -6.08 -46.64 -28.12
N THR A 209 -4.86 -47.19 -28.13
CA THR A 209 -3.98 -47.15 -26.95
C THR A 209 -3.51 -45.73 -26.71
N ILE A 210 -3.01 -45.06 -27.76
CA ILE A 210 -2.52 -43.68 -27.73
C ILE A 210 -3.62 -42.71 -27.25
N GLY A 211 -4.87 -42.91 -27.68
CA GLY A 211 -6.05 -42.20 -27.18
C GLY A 211 -6.33 -42.45 -25.69
N LYS A 212 -6.20 -43.69 -25.20
CA LYS A 212 -6.34 -44.00 -23.76
C LYS A 212 -5.24 -43.33 -22.92
N LEU A 213 -4.01 -43.26 -23.43
CA LEU A 213 -2.90 -42.57 -22.76
C LEU A 213 -3.24 -41.08 -22.61
N ALA A 214 -3.52 -40.39 -23.71
CA ALA A 214 -3.90 -38.98 -23.71
C ALA A 214 -5.13 -38.69 -22.81
N ASN A 215 -6.17 -39.53 -22.86
CA ASN A 215 -7.33 -39.38 -22.00
C ASN A 215 -7.00 -39.54 -20.52
N THR A 216 -6.15 -40.50 -20.17
CA THR A 216 -5.73 -40.74 -18.78
C THR A 216 -5.03 -39.50 -18.21
N PHE A 217 -4.10 -38.91 -18.97
CA PHE A 217 -3.41 -37.69 -18.56
C PHE A 217 -4.40 -36.52 -18.41
N CYS A 218 -5.11 -36.20 -19.50
CA CYS A 218 -5.98 -35.05 -19.56
C CYS A 218 -7.10 -35.10 -18.51
N SER A 219 -7.72 -36.26 -18.26
CA SER A 219 -8.74 -36.40 -17.22
C SER A 219 -8.18 -36.28 -15.80
N LYS A 220 -6.95 -36.76 -15.53
CA LYS A 220 -6.32 -36.59 -14.20
C LYS A 220 -5.93 -35.15 -13.92
N ILE A 221 -5.42 -34.44 -14.92
CA ILE A 221 -5.01 -33.04 -14.76
C ILE A 221 -6.23 -32.10 -14.75
N SER A 222 -7.25 -32.33 -15.58
CA SER A 222 -8.49 -31.53 -15.54
C SER A 222 -9.30 -31.79 -14.27
N GLY A 223 -9.29 -33.02 -13.77
CA GLY A 223 -9.84 -33.37 -12.45
C GLY A 223 -9.09 -32.74 -11.26
N ALA A 224 -7.93 -32.11 -11.50
CA ALA A 224 -7.19 -31.30 -10.54
C ALA A 224 -7.39 -29.78 -10.75
N GLY A 225 -8.34 -29.37 -11.60
CA GLY A 225 -8.72 -27.97 -11.81
C GLY A 225 -7.93 -27.21 -12.90
N TYR A 226 -6.92 -27.84 -13.51
CA TYR A 226 -6.11 -27.20 -14.55
C TYR A 226 -6.69 -27.44 -15.95
N LYS A 227 -6.65 -26.45 -16.85
CA LYS A 227 -6.92 -26.68 -18.28
C LYS A 227 -5.81 -27.53 -18.88
N VAL A 228 -6.17 -28.37 -19.85
CA VAL A 228 -5.30 -29.38 -20.44
C VAL A 228 -5.17 -29.21 -21.95
N GLY A 229 -4.08 -29.70 -22.52
CA GLY A 229 -3.90 -29.78 -23.96
C GLY A 229 -2.95 -30.89 -24.38
N ILE A 230 -2.87 -31.10 -25.68
CA ILE A 230 -1.92 -32.01 -26.32
C ILE A 230 -0.97 -31.16 -27.17
N TYR A 231 0.34 -31.42 -27.05
CA TYR A 231 1.33 -31.02 -28.04
C TYR A 231 1.72 -32.22 -28.90
N ALA A 232 1.86 -31.97 -30.20
CA ALA A 232 2.41 -32.92 -31.17
C ALA A 232 2.78 -32.19 -32.47
N SER A 233 3.60 -32.81 -33.31
CA SER A 233 3.86 -32.30 -34.66
C SER A 233 2.68 -32.52 -35.61
N LEU A 234 2.65 -31.80 -36.73
CA LEU A 234 1.61 -31.95 -37.77
C LEU A 234 1.47 -33.41 -38.24
N TYR A 235 2.59 -34.14 -38.37
CA TYR A 235 2.57 -35.56 -38.73
C TYR A 235 1.84 -36.39 -37.67
N TRP A 236 2.19 -36.22 -36.39
CA TRP A 236 1.50 -36.90 -35.29
C TRP A 236 0.00 -36.55 -35.25
N TRP A 237 -0.36 -35.27 -35.37
CA TRP A 237 -1.75 -34.81 -35.40
C TRP A 237 -2.57 -35.34 -36.58
N ASN A 238 -1.95 -35.61 -37.73
CA ASN A 238 -2.63 -36.11 -38.93
C ASN A 238 -2.62 -37.65 -39.06
N SER A 239 -1.63 -38.34 -38.50
CA SER A 239 -1.38 -39.77 -38.77
C SER A 239 -1.33 -40.66 -37.53
N ILE A 240 -1.00 -40.14 -36.34
CA ILE A 240 -0.84 -40.92 -35.11
C ILE A 240 -1.99 -40.69 -34.13
N LEU A 241 -2.34 -39.42 -33.87
CA LEU A 241 -3.39 -38.98 -32.93
C LEU A 241 -4.80 -39.09 -33.53
N THR A 242 -5.13 -40.27 -34.06
CA THR A 242 -6.33 -40.51 -34.90
C THR A 242 -7.55 -41.02 -34.12
N ASP A 243 -7.41 -41.36 -32.84
CA ASP A 243 -8.54 -41.77 -31.99
C ASP A 243 -9.56 -40.62 -31.82
N ARG A 244 -10.84 -40.98 -31.68
CA ARG A 244 -11.94 -40.02 -31.50
C ARG A 244 -11.72 -39.03 -30.34
N VAL A 245 -10.94 -39.39 -29.32
CA VAL A 245 -10.68 -38.50 -28.18
C VAL A 245 -9.92 -37.23 -28.57
N PHE A 246 -9.09 -37.28 -29.62
CA PHE A 246 -8.37 -36.12 -30.16
C PHE A 246 -9.28 -35.13 -30.91
N LYS A 247 -10.60 -35.40 -30.96
CA LYS A 247 -11.65 -34.46 -31.37
C LYS A 247 -12.28 -33.70 -30.19
N ASN A 248 -11.81 -33.90 -28.95
CA ASN A 248 -12.31 -33.19 -27.78
C ASN A 248 -11.92 -31.71 -27.83
N GLU A 249 -12.90 -30.83 -28.05
CA GLU A 249 -12.72 -29.38 -28.14
C GLU A 249 -12.42 -28.71 -26.78
N SER A 250 -12.56 -29.44 -25.67
CA SER A 250 -12.16 -28.98 -24.33
C SER A 250 -10.66 -29.17 -24.03
N TRP A 251 -9.91 -29.82 -24.92
CA TRP A 251 -8.45 -29.93 -24.83
C TRP A 251 -7.82 -28.93 -25.80
N SER A 252 -6.88 -28.12 -25.30
CA SER A 252 -6.15 -27.22 -26.18
C SER A 252 -5.24 -27.99 -27.13
N LYS A 253 -5.19 -27.56 -28.39
CA LYS A 253 -4.33 -28.17 -29.40
C LYS A 253 -3.14 -27.28 -29.72
N TRP A 254 -1.97 -27.80 -29.39
CA TRP A 254 -0.68 -27.21 -29.72
C TRP A 254 -0.04 -28.05 -30.84
N VAL A 255 0.19 -27.43 -32.00
CA VAL A 255 0.68 -28.09 -33.22
C VAL A 255 2.08 -27.58 -33.54
N ALA A 256 3.06 -28.47 -33.67
CA ALA A 256 4.38 -28.12 -34.21
C ALA A 256 4.43 -28.30 -35.74
N GLN A 257 4.81 -27.24 -36.45
CA GLN A 257 5.22 -27.30 -37.85
C GLN A 257 6.19 -26.15 -38.15
N TYR A 258 7.45 -26.49 -38.40
CA TYR A 258 8.50 -25.52 -38.69
C TYR A 258 8.45 -25.09 -40.16
N SER A 259 7.59 -24.11 -40.45
CA SER A 259 7.35 -23.59 -41.81
C SER A 259 6.76 -22.17 -41.76
N ALA A 260 6.49 -21.56 -42.91
CA ALA A 260 5.92 -20.22 -43.00
C ALA A 260 4.43 -20.14 -42.56
N SER A 261 3.74 -21.28 -42.43
CA SER A 261 2.33 -21.37 -42.02
C SER A 261 2.00 -22.77 -41.51
N CYS A 262 1.17 -22.89 -40.47
CA CYS A 262 0.61 -24.19 -40.08
C CYS A 262 -0.43 -24.68 -41.10
N GLN A 263 -0.34 -25.94 -41.50
CA GLN A 263 -1.21 -26.61 -42.47
C GLN A 263 -2.24 -27.56 -41.82
N TYR A 264 -2.38 -27.54 -40.49
CA TYR A 264 -3.39 -28.35 -39.80
C TYR A 264 -4.80 -27.85 -40.13
N GLN A 265 -5.68 -28.76 -40.59
CA GLN A 265 -6.98 -28.41 -41.17
C GLN A 265 -8.13 -28.32 -40.14
N SER A 266 -7.92 -28.80 -38.91
CA SER A 266 -8.88 -28.62 -37.80
C SER A 266 -8.51 -27.41 -36.96
N LYS A 267 -9.43 -26.91 -36.12
CA LYS A 267 -9.12 -25.87 -35.13
C LYS A 267 -7.91 -26.26 -34.28
N TYR A 268 -7.00 -25.31 -34.06
CA TYR A 268 -5.90 -25.35 -33.11
C TYR A 268 -5.77 -24.00 -32.41
N ASP A 269 -5.24 -23.99 -31.18
CA ASP A 269 -5.13 -22.76 -30.40
C ASP A 269 -3.70 -22.22 -30.39
N MET A 270 -2.70 -23.08 -30.60
CA MET A 270 -1.29 -22.71 -30.55
C MET A 270 -0.47 -23.43 -31.63
N TRP A 271 0.44 -22.70 -32.27
CA TRP A 271 1.34 -23.22 -33.31
C TRP A 271 2.80 -22.93 -32.98
N GLN A 272 3.62 -23.98 -32.86
CA GLN A 272 5.08 -23.87 -32.76
C GLN A 272 5.67 -23.79 -34.18
N CYS A 273 6.27 -22.65 -34.52
CA CYS A 273 6.59 -22.29 -35.90
C CYS A 273 8.07 -22.38 -36.29
N THR A 274 8.97 -22.50 -35.31
CA THR A 274 10.41 -22.79 -35.47
C THR A 274 11.02 -23.14 -34.11
N SER A 275 12.09 -23.93 -34.10
CA SER A 275 12.95 -24.17 -32.93
C SER A 275 14.16 -23.22 -32.84
N SER A 276 14.47 -22.44 -33.88
CA SER A 276 15.66 -21.58 -33.93
C SER A 276 15.39 -20.11 -33.61
N GLY A 277 14.34 -19.82 -32.84
CA GLY A 277 14.01 -18.47 -32.41
C GLY A 277 15.09 -17.83 -31.53
N LYS A 278 15.13 -16.49 -31.56
CA LYS A 278 15.98 -15.66 -30.70
C LYS A 278 15.13 -14.70 -29.88
N VAL A 279 15.25 -14.80 -28.56
CA VAL A 279 14.51 -14.00 -27.58
C VAL A 279 15.50 -13.24 -26.71
N ASN A 280 15.31 -11.92 -26.57
CA ASN A 280 16.14 -11.11 -25.68
C ASN A 280 16.02 -11.63 -24.25
N GLY A 281 17.15 -12.05 -23.67
CA GLY A 281 17.22 -12.64 -22.33
C GLY A 281 17.52 -14.14 -22.31
N VAL A 282 17.47 -14.82 -23.47
CA VAL A 282 17.90 -16.21 -23.64
C VAL A 282 19.12 -16.26 -24.55
N SER A 283 20.13 -17.07 -24.21
CA SER A 283 21.40 -17.15 -24.96
C SER A 283 21.40 -18.20 -26.08
N THR A 284 20.53 -19.22 -25.97
CA THR A 284 20.46 -20.38 -26.88
C THR A 284 19.52 -20.12 -28.07
N ASN A 285 19.07 -21.19 -28.73
CA ASN A 285 17.85 -21.20 -29.52
C ASN A 285 16.62 -21.38 -28.61
N VAL A 286 15.45 -20.96 -29.11
CA VAL A 286 14.17 -20.95 -28.39
C VAL A 286 13.05 -21.32 -29.36
N ASP A 287 12.17 -22.22 -28.96
CA ASP A 287 11.01 -22.61 -29.73
C ASP A 287 9.94 -21.49 -29.66
N ILE A 288 9.47 -21.03 -30.83
CA ILE A 288 8.57 -19.87 -30.95
C ILE A 288 7.15 -20.32 -31.25
N ASN A 289 6.20 -19.73 -30.53
CA ASN A 289 4.79 -20.06 -30.61
C ASN A 289 3.94 -18.85 -30.97
N PHE A 290 2.85 -19.09 -31.71
CA PHE A 290 1.76 -18.13 -31.85
C PHE A 290 0.47 -18.72 -31.29
N TRP A 291 -0.22 -17.91 -30.48
CA TRP A 291 -1.56 -18.21 -30.01
C TRP A 291 -2.59 -17.66 -31.00
N MET A 292 -3.53 -18.50 -31.42
CA MET A 292 -4.37 -18.31 -32.61
C MET A 292 -5.85 -18.09 -32.27
N SER A 293 -6.32 -18.62 -31.14
CA SER A 293 -7.72 -18.48 -30.70
C SER A 293 -7.98 -17.09 -30.12
N ASP A 294 -9.12 -16.48 -30.49
CA ASP A 294 -9.59 -15.17 -29.99
C ASP A 294 -9.71 -15.14 -28.46
N GLU A 295 -10.30 -16.18 -27.88
CA GLU A 295 -10.12 -16.48 -26.46
C GLU A 295 -8.80 -17.24 -26.28
N PRO A 296 -7.85 -16.74 -25.47
CA PRO A 296 -6.88 -17.62 -24.85
C PRO A 296 -7.61 -18.56 -23.87
N VAL A 297 -7.09 -19.77 -23.65
CA VAL A 297 -7.67 -20.70 -22.67
C VAL A 297 -7.21 -20.31 -21.26
N ILE A 298 -7.69 -19.16 -20.78
CA ILE A 298 -7.60 -18.79 -19.35
C ILE A 298 -8.69 -19.53 -18.57
N ASN A 299 -8.45 -19.76 -17.29
CA ASN A 299 -9.42 -20.33 -16.33
C ASN A 299 -10.63 -19.42 -16.07
N GLN A 300 -11.58 -19.35 -17.03
CA GLN A 300 -12.91 -18.78 -16.80
C GLN A 300 -13.86 -19.77 -16.10
N ASP A 301 -13.64 -21.08 -16.25
CA ASP A 301 -14.48 -22.15 -15.68
C ASP A 301 -13.62 -23.25 -15.03
N ALA A 302 -13.04 -22.97 -13.86
CA ALA A 302 -12.38 -23.97 -13.01
C ALA A 302 -13.19 -24.24 -11.73
N ASP A 303 -13.64 -23.17 -11.05
CA ASP A 303 -14.28 -23.23 -9.74
C ASP A 303 -15.76 -22.75 -9.75
N ARG A 304 -16.63 -23.17 -10.70
CA ARG A 304 -18.07 -22.87 -10.54
C ARG A 304 -18.56 -23.53 -9.24
N VAL A 305 -19.24 -22.76 -8.38
CA VAL A 305 -19.97 -23.35 -7.24
C VAL A 305 -21.18 -24.10 -7.77
N MET A 306 -21.30 -25.37 -7.41
CA MET A 306 -22.51 -26.15 -7.66
C MET A 306 -23.61 -25.65 -6.71
N VAL A 307 -24.64 -25.05 -7.30
CA VAL A 307 -25.80 -24.47 -6.61
C VAL A 307 -27.05 -25.23 -7.01
N SER A 308 -28.03 -25.35 -6.10
CA SER A 308 -29.31 -26.00 -6.39
C SER A 308 -30.26 -25.15 -7.23
N ASP A 309 -29.99 -23.84 -7.34
CA ASP A 309 -30.73 -22.87 -8.13
C ASP A 309 -29.75 -21.89 -8.77
N GLU A 310 -29.76 -21.81 -10.11
CA GLU A 310 -28.90 -20.90 -10.87
C GLU A 310 -29.49 -19.50 -11.07
N ASN A 311 -30.81 -19.36 -10.97
CA ASN A 311 -31.56 -18.17 -11.38
C ASN A 311 -31.89 -17.22 -10.22
N ILE A 312 -31.72 -17.68 -8.98
CA ILE A 312 -31.99 -16.90 -7.76
C ILE A 312 -31.24 -15.55 -7.72
N ILE A 313 -30.04 -15.46 -8.29
CA ILE A 313 -29.33 -14.18 -8.50
C ILE A 313 -28.68 -14.11 -9.88
N THR A 314 -28.57 -12.89 -10.41
CA THR A 314 -27.72 -12.57 -11.57
C THR A 314 -26.87 -11.34 -11.28
N TYR A 315 -25.62 -11.28 -11.75
CA TYR A 315 -24.73 -10.17 -11.43
C TYR A 315 -23.69 -9.91 -12.54
N THR A 316 -23.25 -8.65 -12.62
CA THR A 316 -22.26 -8.19 -13.62
C THR A 316 -21.27 -7.22 -12.98
N SER A 317 -20.10 -7.09 -13.58
CA SER A 317 -19.06 -6.13 -13.20
C SER A 317 -18.62 -5.24 -14.36
N HIS A 318 -18.24 -4.01 -14.03
CA HIS A 318 -17.59 -3.06 -14.93
C HIS A 318 -16.07 -3.14 -14.74
N MET A 319 -15.35 -3.55 -15.77
CA MET A 319 -13.89 -3.71 -15.74
C MET A 319 -13.15 -2.59 -16.51
N GLN A 320 -11.98 -2.22 -15.99
CA GLN A 320 -11.05 -1.34 -16.71
C GLN A 320 -10.74 -1.86 -18.12
N SER A 321 -10.88 -1.00 -19.12
CA SER A 321 -10.67 -1.31 -20.56
C SER A 321 -11.68 -2.26 -21.21
N TYR A 322 -12.60 -2.89 -20.47
CA TYR A 322 -13.60 -3.80 -21.03
C TYR A 322 -15.05 -3.35 -20.81
N GLY A 323 -15.30 -2.38 -19.93
CA GLY A 323 -16.66 -1.90 -19.64
C GLY A 323 -17.47 -2.92 -18.82
N TRP A 324 -18.80 -2.82 -18.89
CA TRP A 324 -19.69 -3.85 -18.35
C TRP A 324 -19.46 -5.19 -19.06
N GLN A 325 -19.32 -6.26 -18.29
CA GLN A 325 -19.31 -7.64 -18.81
C GLN A 325 -20.73 -8.19 -18.87
N GLU A 326 -20.94 -9.30 -19.59
CA GLU A 326 -22.23 -9.99 -19.56
C GLU A 326 -22.62 -10.42 -18.13
N PRO A 327 -23.91 -10.40 -17.77
CA PRO A 327 -24.37 -10.93 -16.48
C PRO A 327 -24.13 -12.43 -16.37
N VAL A 328 -23.76 -12.87 -15.16
CA VAL A 328 -23.60 -14.29 -14.81
C VAL A 328 -24.59 -14.71 -13.74
N ASN A 329 -24.92 -16.00 -13.74
CA ASN A 329 -25.87 -16.63 -12.83
C ASN A 329 -25.24 -16.99 -11.47
N ASN A 330 -26.07 -17.50 -10.56
CA ASN A 330 -25.64 -17.95 -9.24
C ASN A 330 -24.52 -19.02 -9.32
N GLY A 331 -23.46 -18.89 -8.51
CA GLY A 331 -22.33 -19.80 -8.45
C GLY A 331 -21.21 -19.61 -9.49
N TYR A 332 -21.46 -18.86 -10.58
CA TYR A 332 -20.46 -18.47 -11.59
C TYR A 332 -19.48 -17.40 -11.04
N GLN A 333 -18.64 -16.80 -11.89
CA GLN A 333 -17.78 -15.66 -11.55
C GLN A 333 -17.97 -14.50 -12.53
N THR A 334 -17.77 -13.25 -12.09
CA THR A 334 -17.64 -12.07 -12.97
C THR A 334 -16.28 -11.40 -12.78
N GLY A 335 -15.73 -10.82 -13.84
CA GLY A 335 -14.36 -10.32 -13.88
C GLY A 335 -13.38 -11.32 -14.52
N LYS A 336 -12.08 -10.99 -14.50
CA LYS A 336 -11.04 -11.73 -15.25
C LYS A 336 -9.76 -11.87 -14.40
N PRO A 337 -9.64 -12.94 -13.58
CA PRO A 337 -8.52 -13.17 -12.65
C PRO A 337 -7.14 -13.17 -13.32
N GLY A 338 -6.19 -12.37 -12.82
CA GLY A 338 -4.79 -12.41 -13.25
C GLY A 338 -4.47 -11.61 -14.53
N TYR A 339 -5.47 -11.06 -15.23
CA TYR A 339 -5.27 -10.25 -16.44
C TYR A 339 -4.73 -8.84 -16.13
N GLY A 340 -4.56 -8.48 -14.86
CA GLY A 340 -4.08 -7.16 -14.45
C GLY A 340 -5.14 -6.04 -14.51
N LYS A 341 -6.42 -6.39 -14.64
CA LYS A 341 -7.54 -5.45 -14.86
C LYS A 341 -8.39 -5.33 -13.60
N ARG A 342 -8.67 -4.10 -13.16
CA ARG A 342 -9.55 -3.82 -12.00
C ARG A 342 -11.03 -3.95 -12.33
N LEU A 343 -11.82 -4.37 -11.35
CA LEU A 343 -13.22 -3.98 -11.23
C LEU A 343 -13.30 -2.52 -10.77
N GLU A 344 -14.18 -1.76 -11.40
CA GLU A 344 -14.51 -0.37 -11.07
C GLU A 344 -15.94 -0.25 -10.51
N ALA A 345 -16.86 -1.11 -10.95
CA ALA A 345 -18.22 -1.24 -10.39
C ALA A 345 -18.80 -2.66 -10.54
N PHE A 346 -19.90 -2.95 -9.85
CA PHE A 346 -20.73 -4.14 -10.02
C PHE A 346 -22.21 -3.87 -9.70
N LYS A 347 -23.09 -4.78 -10.12
CA LYS A 347 -24.54 -4.82 -9.87
C LYS A 347 -24.97 -6.26 -9.59
N ILE A 348 -25.93 -6.46 -8.69
CA ILE A 348 -26.51 -7.77 -8.34
C ILE A 348 -28.04 -7.65 -8.34
N ASN A 349 -28.71 -8.53 -9.08
CA ASN A 349 -30.16 -8.67 -9.10
C ASN A 349 -30.56 -9.99 -8.43
N VAL A 350 -31.79 -10.04 -7.91
CA VAL A 350 -32.48 -11.28 -7.55
C VAL A 350 -33.39 -11.68 -8.72
N GLY A 351 -33.58 -12.98 -8.93
CA GLY A 351 -34.46 -13.51 -9.98
C GLY A 351 -35.96 -13.26 -9.72
N GLY A 352 -36.79 -13.61 -10.70
CA GLY A 352 -38.25 -13.64 -10.52
C GLY A 352 -38.70 -14.91 -9.81
N GLY A 353 -39.68 -14.80 -8.90
CA GLY A 353 -40.31 -15.94 -8.21
C GLY A 353 -39.96 -16.08 -6.72
N TYR A 354 -38.94 -15.38 -6.23
CA TYR A 354 -38.41 -15.52 -4.86
C TYR A 354 -39.11 -14.61 -3.83
N GLY A 355 -40.40 -14.36 -3.97
CA GLY A 355 -41.18 -13.52 -3.06
C GLY A 355 -40.63 -12.09 -2.97
N ASP A 356 -40.31 -11.64 -1.75
CA ASP A 356 -39.70 -10.34 -1.47
C ASP A 356 -38.17 -10.39 -1.29
N LEU A 357 -37.51 -11.49 -1.70
CA LEU A 357 -36.06 -11.64 -1.60
C LEU A 357 -35.35 -10.50 -2.33
N GLY A 358 -34.54 -9.76 -1.58
CA GLY A 358 -33.68 -8.70 -2.10
C GLY A 358 -32.22 -8.96 -1.77
N VAL A 359 -31.36 -8.08 -2.29
CA VAL A 359 -29.92 -8.08 -1.96
C VAL A 359 -29.44 -6.65 -1.75
N ARG A 360 -28.63 -6.43 -0.72
CA ARG A 360 -27.96 -5.16 -0.43
C ARG A 360 -26.45 -5.36 -0.40
N TYR A 361 -25.71 -4.43 -0.98
CA TYR A 361 -24.26 -4.57 -1.17
C TYR A 361 -23.54 -3.23 -1.17
N GLN A 362 -22.25 -3.24 -0.86
CA GLN A 362 -21.41 -2.04 -0.87
C GLN A 362 -19.99 -2.36 -1.31
N ALA A 363 -19.30 -1.34 -1.83
CA ALA A 363 -17.95 -1.40 -2.35
C ALA A 363 -17.02 -0.46 -1.55
N CYS A 364 -15.84 -0.95 -1.16
CA CYS A 364 -14.74 -0.11 -0.72
C CYS A 364 -13.95 0.36 -1.94
N ILE A 365 -13.93 1.67 -2.21
CA ILE A 365 -13.33 2.24 -3.42
C ILE A 365 -12.02 2.93 -3.08
N GLN A 366 -11.04 2.82 -4.00
CA GLN A 366 -9.75 3.51 -3.93
C GLN A 366 -9.90 4.98 -3.53
N ASP A 367 -9.22 5.35 -2.44
CA ASP A 367 -9.17 6.70 -1.86
C ASP A 367 -10.55 7.29 -1.45
N GLU A 368 -11.64 6.51 -1.45
CA GLU A 368 -12.95 6.95 -0.95
C GLU A 368 -13.44 6.15 0.28
N GLY A 369 -12.96 4.91 0.47
CA GLY A 369 -13.48 4.00 1.49
C GLY A 369 -14.78 3.33 1.05
N TRP A 370 -15.55 2.78 2.00
CA TRP A 370 -16.87 2.21 1.68
C TRP A 370 -17.87 3.28 1.25
N LYS A 371 -18.62 2.96 0.21
CA LYS A 371 -19.77 3.76 -0.23
C LYS A 371 -21.04 3.32 0.53
N PRO A 372 -22.11 4.14 0.53
CA PRO A 372 -23.42 3.71 1.00
C PRO A 372 -23.87 2.38 0.37
N LEU A 373 -24.77 1.67 1.06
CA LEU A 373 -25.38 0.45 0.55
C LEU A 373 -26.17 0.76 -0.74
N ALA A 374 -25.93 -0.05 -1.75
CA ALA A 374 -26.74 -0.22 -2.94
C ALA A 374 -27.72 -1.39 -2.71
N GLU A 375 -28.93 -1.29 -3.23
CA GLU A 375 -29.94 -2.36 -3.23
C GLU A 375 -29.99 -3.09 -4.58
N THR A 376 -30.87 -4.08 -4.72
CA THR A 376 -31.06 -4.91 -5.92
C THR A 376 -31.00 -4.09 -7.22
N GLY A 377 -30.05 -4.40 -8.10
CA GLY A 377 -29.82 -3.77 -9.40
C GLY A 377 -29.09 -2.41 -9.39
N GLN A 378 -28.91 -1.78 -8.22
CA GLN A 378 -28.26 -0.47 -8.10
C GLN A 378 -26.72 -0.58 -8.27
N LEU A 379 -26.06 0.54 -8.59
CA LEU A 379 -24.63 0.58 -8.83
C LEU A 379 -23.82 0.55 -7.52
N ALA A 380 -22.92 -0.43 -7.34
CA ALA A 380 -21.86 -0.37 -6.33
C ALA A 380 -20.49 -0.21 -6.99
N GLY A 381 -19.84 0.94 -6.79
CA GLY A 381 -18.57 1.28 -7.41
C GLY A 381 -18.58 2.69 -8.02
N THR A 382 -17.73 2.90 -9.03
CA THR A 382 -17.69 4.13 -9.83
C THR A 382 -17.37 3.83 -11.29
N GLU A 383 -18.27 4.22 -12.20
CA GLU A 383 -18.00 4.24 -13.64
C GLU A 383 -17.19 5.51 -14.01
N GLY A 384 -16.33 5.43 -15.03
CA GLY A 384 -15.57 6.55 -15.60
C GLY A 384 -14.45 7.17 -14.74
N LYS A 385 -14.51 7.07 -13.40
CA LYS A 385 -13.56 7.73 -12.48
C LYS A 385 -12.16 7.09 -12.40
N SER A 386 -11.91 6.00 -13.12
CA SER A 386 -10.65 5.24 -13.13
C SER A 386 -10.18 4.69 -11.76
N LYS A 387 -11.10 4.52 -10.81
CA LYS A 387 -10.83 3.97 -9.47
C LYS A 387 -11.14 2.48 -9.40
N TYR A 388 -10.38 1.74 -8.60
CA TYR A 388 -10.65 0.31 -8.34
C TYR A 388 -11.46 0.07 -7.06
N ILE A 389 -12.18 -1.04 -7.04
CA ILE A 389 -12.73 -1.63 -5.81
C ILE A 389 -11.62 -2.42 -5.09
N GLN A 390 -11.58 -2.29 -3.76
CA GLN A 390 -10.64 -2.92 -2.84
C GLN A 390 -11.28 -4.08 -2.05
N ALA A 391 -12.54 -3.91 -1.65
CA ALA A 391 -13.31 -4.88 -0.88
C ALA A 391 -14.82 -4.74 -1.15
N VAL A 392 -15.59 -5.79 -0.85
CA VAL A 392 -17.06 -5.86 -0.98
C VAL A 392 -17.73 -6.45 0.27
N LYS A 393 -19.00 -6.09 0.48
CA LYS A 393 -19.93 -6.72 1.44
C LYS A 393 -21.27 -6.91 0.74
N ILE A 394 -21.94 -8.04 0.97
CA ILE A 394 -23.18 -8.43 0.31
C ILE A 394 -24.08 -9.15 1.32
N SER A 395 -25.37 -8.83 1.38
CA SER A 395 -26.34 -9.48 2.27
C SER A 395 -27.69 -9.62 1.56
N LEU A 396 -28.43 -10.69 1.84
CA LEU A 396 -29.82 -10.80 1.44
C LEU A 396 -30.73 -9.90 2.31
N THR A 397 -31.91 -9.56 1.79
CA THR A 397 -32.97 -8.78 2.44
C THR A 397 -34.36 -9.33 2.09
N GLY A 398 -35.41 -8.83 2.74
CA GLY A 398 -36.78 -9.37 2.63
C GLY A 398 -37.02 -10.55 3.58
N SER A 399 -38.27 -10.96 3.73
CA SER A 399 -38.67 -12.12 4.53
C SER A 399 -37.97 -13.40 4.07
N GLN A 400 -37.88 -13.61 2.75
CA GLN A 400 -37.33 -14.83 2.17
C GLN A 400 -35.82 -15.01 2.41
N ALA A 401 -35.11 -13.98 2.89
CA ALA A 401 -33.70 -14.09 3.28
C ALA A 401 -33.44 -15.08 4.44
N GLU A 402 -34.47 -15.47 5.19
CA GLU A 402 -34.35 -16.51 6.23
C GLU A 402 -34.09 -17.91 5.64
N ASN A 403 -34.51 -18.16 4.40
CA ASN A 403 -34.40 -19.45 3.72
C ASN A 403 -33.03 -19.69 3.05
N TYR A 404 -32.13 -18.70 3.05
CA TYR A 404 -30.88 -18.73 2.29
C TYR A 404 -29.69 -18.13 3.04
N ASP A 405 -28.47 -18.50 2.61
CA ASP A 405 -27.21 -17.84 2.94
C ASP A 405 -26.54 -17.36 1.65
N ILE A 406 -25.97 -16.14 1.66
CA ILE A 406 -25.21 -15.62 0.51
C ILE A 406 -23.72 -15.66 0.82
N TYR A 407 -22.99 -16.49 0.07
CA TYR A 407 -21.55 -16.65 0.13
C TYR A 407 -20.87 -15.90 -1.03
N TYR A 408 -19.72 -15.28 -0.77
CA TYR A 408 -18.94 -14.61 -1.81
C TYR A 408 -17.44 -14.61 -1.50
N ARG A 409 -16.63 -14.60 -2.56
CA ARG A 409 -15.17 -14.39 -2.51
C ARG A 409 -14.72 -13.49 -3.66
N VAL A 410 -13.49 -12.98 -3.57
CA VAL A 410 -12.92 -12.08 -4.59
C VAL A 410 -11.48 -12.45 -4.93
N TYR A 411 -11.10 -12.24 -6.19
CA TYR A 411 -9.72 -12.34 -6.63
C TYR A 411 -9.05 -10.97 -6.43
N SER A 412 -8.14 -10.89 -5.46
CA SER A 412 -7.40 -9.67 -5.12
C SER A 412 -6.02 -9.68 -5.77
N GLN A 413 -5.63 -8.57 -6.40
CA GLN A 413 -4.33 -8.38 -7.02
C GLN A 413 -3.19 -8.81 -6.07
N ASN A 414 -2.26 -9.63 -6.58
CA ASN A 414 -1.10 -10.21 -5.88
C ASN A 414 -1.44 -11.08 -4.66
N PHE A 415 -2.73 -11.36 -4.36
CA PHE A 415 -3.15 -12.30 -3.31
C PHE A 415 -3.93 -13.50 -3.86
N GLY A 416 -4.38 -13.46 -5.12
CA GLY A 416 -5.19 -14.50 -5.72
C GLY A 416 -6.63 -14.48 -5.21
N TRP A 417 -7.31 -15.63 -5.29
CA TRP A 417 -8.59 -15.83 -4.60
C TRP A 417 -8.38 -15.78 -3.09
N LEU A 418 -9.14 -14.92 -2.43
CA LEU A 418 -9.30 -14.94 -0.98
C LEU A 418 -10.38 -15.97 -0.60
N GLY A 419 -10.44 -16.36 0.67
CA GLY A 419 -11.46 -17.28 1.18
C GLY A 419 -12.89 -16.74 1.03
N TRP A 420 -13.86 -17.62 1.23
CA TRP A 420 -15.27 -17.28 1.24
C TRP A 420 -15.66 -16.49 2.48
N THR A 421 -16.62 -15.59 2.32
CA THR A 421 -17.29 -14.86 3.41
C THR A 421 -18.79 -14.92 3.16
N SER A 422 -19.61 -14.50 4.12
CA SER A 422 -21.07 -14.50 3.95
C SER A 422 -21.78 -13.32 4.60
N ASN A 423 -23.04 -13.11 4.21
CA ASN A 423 -24.06 -12.38 4.97
C ASN A 423 -23.60 -11.02 5.56
N GLY A 424 -22.92 -10.20 4.75
CA GLY A 424 -22.48 -8.83 5.10
C GLY A 424 -21.06 -8.72 5.67
N GLN A 425 -20.35 -9.83 5.87
CA GLN A 425 -18.94 -9.82 6.22
C GLN A 425 -18.09 -9.31 5.04
N PRO A 426 -16.93 -8.67 5.28
CA PRO A 426 -16.11 -8.15 4.19
C PRO A 426 -15.40 -9.29 3.42
N ALA A 427 -15.18 -9.07 2.13
CA ALA A 427 -14.25 -9.84 1.28
C ALA A 427 -13.35 -8.87 0.50
N GLY A 428 -12.05 -9.18 0.35
CA GLY A 428 -11.07 -8.33 -0.35
C GLY A 428 -9.89 -7.92 0.51
N SER A 429 -9.27 -6.77 0.23
CA SER A 429 -8.19 -6.28 1.08
C SER A 429 -8.10 -4.76 1.20
N GLN A 430 -7.66 -4.27 2.37
CA GLN A 430 -7.58 -2.84 2.67
C GLN A 430 -6.22 -2.44 3.27
N GLY A 431 -5.76 -1.23 2.94
CA GLY A 431 -4.42 -0.70 3.27
C GLY A 431 -3.29 -1.26 2.40
N TYR A 432 -3.51 -2.35 1.65
CA TYR A 432 -2.53 -2.96 0.74
C TYR A 432 -2.55 -2.38 -0.70
N GLU A 433 -3.46 -1.45 -0.98
CA GLU A 433 -3.66 -0.81 -2.31
C GLU A 433 -3.82 -1.84 -3.45
N LYS A 434 -4.55 -2.93 -3.18
CA LYS A 434 -4.87 -3.96 -4.18
C LYS A 434 -6.26 -3.75 -4.75
N ARG A 435 -6.37 -3.89 -6.06
CA ARG A 435 -7.66 -4.01 -6.77
C ARG A 435 -8.23 -5.41 -6.64
N ILE A 436 -9.55 -5.51 -6.71
CA ILE A 436 -10.25 -6.74 -7.10
C ILE A 436 -10.21 -6.87 -8.64
N GLU A 437 -9.97 -8.08 -9.14
CA GLU A 437 -9.99 -8.43 -10.57
C GLU A 437 -11.12 -9.40 -10.95
N ALA A 438 -11.73 -10.08 -9.95
CA ALA A 438 -12.95 -10.87 -10.11
C ALA A 438 -13.75 -11.02 -8.80
N LEU A 439 -15.04 -11.28 -8.93
CA LEU A 439 -16.01 -11.49 -7.86
C LEU A 439 -16.79 -12.79 -8.13
N GLN A 440 -16.92 -13.63 -7.10
CA GLN A 440 -17.72 -14.85 -7.12
C GLN A 440 -18.80 -14.81 -6.03
N ILE A 441 -20.03 -15.20 -6.37
CA ILE A 441 -21.18 -15.19 -5.47
C ILE A 441 -21.97 -16.51 -5.63
N ALA A 442 -22.32 -17.12 -4.50
CA ALA A 442 -23.19 -18.30 -4.40
C ALA A 442 -24.23 -18.10 -3.30
N VAL A 443 -25.50 -17.96 -3.67
CA VAL A 443 -26.65 -18.09 -2.77
C VAL A 443 -26.98 -19.58 -2.66
N LEU A 444 -27.10 -20.07 -1.43
CA LEU A 444 -27.42 -21.47 -1.12
C LEU A 444 -28.58 -21.54 -0.12
N PRO A 445 -29.31 -22.66 -0.03
CA PRO A 445 -30.29 -22.90 1.03
C PRO A 445 -29.67 -22.75 2.43
N LYS A 446 -30.49 -22.37 3.42
CA LYS A 446 -30.01 -22.04 4.77
C LYS A 446 -29.20 -23.17 5.40
N GLY A 447 -28.01 -22.85 5.90
CA GLY A 447 -27.13 -23.82 6.56
C GLY A 447 -26.48 -24.86 5.63
N ALA A 448 -26.52 -24.65 4.31
CA ALA A 448 -25.75 -25.47 3.36
C ALA A 448 -24.23 -25.32 3.58
N THR A 449 -23.47 -26.33 3.14
CA THR A 449 -22.01 -26.33 3.25
C THR A 449 -21.39 -25.13 2.52
N ILE A 450 -20.49 -24.41 3.20
CA ILE A 450 -19.76 -23.28 2.64
C ILE A 450 -18.94 -23.76 1.42
N PRO A 451 -18.91 -23.04 0.27
CA PRO A 451 -18.23 -23.51 -0.95
C PRO A 451 -16.70 -23.65 -0.91
N GLY A 452 -16.06 -23.47 0.25
CA GLY A 452 -14.60 -23.58 0.45
C GLY A 452 -14.18 -22.98 1.78
N THR A 453 -12.87 -22.85 2.01
CA THR A 453 -12.36 -22.22 3.24
C THR A 453 -12.80 -20.76 3.35
N THR A 454 -13.10 -20.34 4.59
CA THR A 454 -13.36 -18.95 4.97
C THR A 454 -12.09 -18.16 5.33
N ASP A 455 -10.93 -18.82 5.38
CA ASP A 455 -9.68 -18.24 5.81
C ASP A 455 -9.24 -17.09 4.90
N ASN A 456 -8.72 -16.02 5.50
CA ASN A 456 -8.15 -14.88 4.78
C ASN A 456 -9.09 -14.19 3.78
N SER A 457 -10.41 -14.40 3.87
CA SER A 457 -11.44 -13.80 3.02
C SER A 457 -11.35 -12.27 2.95
N TYR A 458 -10.93 -11.64 4.05
CA TYR A 458 -10.60 -10.22 4.13
C TYR A 458 -9.21 -10.00 4.75
N LYS A 459 -8.34 -9.25 4.06
CA LYS A 459 -6.99 -8.91 4.54
C LYS A 459 -6.84 -7.41 4.84
N THR A 460 -6.46 -7.05 6.06
CA THR A 460 -6.08 -5.68 6.42
C THR A 460 -4.62 -5.60 6.84
N THR A 461 -4.00 -4.42 6.70
CA THR A 461 -2.62 -4.18 7.15
C THR A 461 -2.46 -4.09 8.68
N GLY A 462 -3.54 -4.28 9.45
CA GLY A 462 -3.60 -3.98 10.89
C GLY A 462 -3.57 -2.47 11.23
N LYS A 463 -3.15 -1.62 10.29
CA LYS A 463 -3.11 -0.16 10.44
C LYS A 463 -4.51 0.43 10.48
N LYS A 464 -4.77 1.38 11.37
CA LYS A 464 -6.06 2.09 11.46
C LYS A 464 -6.06 3.41 10.72
N VAL A 465 -5.00 4.22 10.83
CA VAL A 465 -4.88 5.50 10.11
C VAL A 465 -3.52 5.67 9.43
N GLU A 466 -3.54 6.18 8.20
CA GLU A 466 -2.36 6.56 7.42
C GLU A 466 -2.42 8.03 6.97
N TYR A 467 -1.29 8.71 7.00
CA TYR A 467 -1.20 10.14 6.70
C TYR A 467 0.14 10.54 6.13
N ARG A 468 0.15 11.61 5.33
CA ARG A 468 1.36 12.21 4.78
C ARG A 468 1.27 13.73 4.80
N THR A 469 2.41 14.38 4.98
CA THR A 469 2.58 15.83 4.86
C THR A 469 3.22 16.20 3.51
N TYR A 470 2.86 17.37 3.00
CA TYR A 470 3.60 18.05 1.93
C TYR A 470 4.60 19.00 2.60
N VAL A 471 5.90 18.74 2.44
CA VAL A 471 6.97 19.50 3.07
C VAL A 471 7.60 20.46 2.05
N GLU A 472 7.81 21.70 2.48
CA GLU A 472 8.42 22.78 1.70
C GLU A 472 9.72 22.32 1.01
N LYS A 473 9.76 22.48 -0.33
CA LYS A 473 10.89 22.09 -1.19
C LYS A 473 11.32 20.62 -1.03
N GLN A 474 10.39 19.73 -0.65
CA GLN A 474 10.55 18.26 -0.66
C GLN A 474 9.33 17.52 -1.24
N GLY A 475 8.16 18.15 -1.27
CA GLY A 475 6.93 17.54 -1.77
C GLY A 475 6.24 16.64 -0.75
N TRP A 476 5.35 15.77 -1.23
CA TRP A 476 4.69 14.75 -0.41
C TRP A 476 5.71 13.76 0.17
N LYS A 477 5.68 13.55 1.48
CA LYS A 477 6.38 12.43 2.12
C LYS A 477 5.64 11.11 1.83
N LYS A 478 6.29 9.97 2.11
CA LYS A 478 5.61 8.67 2.20
C LYS A 478 4.53 8.72 3.30
N TYR A 479 3.54 7.83 3.24
CA TYR A 479 2.59 7.68 4.34
C TYR A 479 3.30 7.14 5.59
N SER A 480 2.94 7.72 6.73
CA SER A 480 3.21 7.25 8.09
C SER A 480 1.90 6.70 8.68
N ALA A 481 1.95 5.77 9.63
CA ALA A 481 0.79 5.12 10.23
C ALA A 481 0.71 5.24 11.76
N ASP A 482 -0.51 5.26 12.32
CA ASP A 482 -0.84 4.98 13.73
C ASP A 482 0.08 5.56 14.83
N GLY A 483 0.53 6.80 14.65
CA GLY A 483 1.39 7.55 15.56
C GLY A 483 2.83 7.71 15.09
N GLU A 484 3.24 7.17 13.95
CA GLU A 484 4.53 7.46 13.31
C GLU A 484 4.64 8.95 12.90
N GLN A 485 5.84 9.51 12.88
CA GLN A 485 6.03 10.89 12.45
C GLN A 485 5.83 11.04 10.92
N SER A 486 5.08 12.06 10.49
CA SER A 486 5.11 12.53 9.09
C SER A 486 5.51 14.00 9.01
N GLY A 487 6.64 14.29 8.37
CA GLY A 487 7.23 15.63 8.25
C GLY A 487 8.74 15.64 8.49
N THR A 488 9.32 16.81 8.77
CA THR A 488 10.76 17.00 8.98
C THR A 488 11.06 17.97 10.12
N ILE A 489 11.16 17.46 11.35
CA ILE A 489 11.64 18.21 12.52
C ILE A 489 13.06 18.76 12.28
N GLY A 490 13.33 19.98 12.72
CA GLY A 490 14.68 20.54 12.80
C GLY A 490 15.31 20.96 11.46
N GLN A 491 14.73 20.54 10.32
CA GLN A 491 15.17 20.96 8.98
C GLN A 491 14.67 22.37 8.59
N ALA A 492 13.98 23.06 9.50
CA ALA A 492 13.41 24.40 9.35
C ALA A 492 12.43 24.60 8.17
N ARG A 493 11.83 23.52 7.67
CA ARG A 493 10.88 23.50 6.54
C ARG A 493 9.44 23.46 7.03
N ALA A 494 8.55 24.21 6.37
CA ALA A 494 7.13 24.17 6.68
C ALA A 494 6.42 22.94 6.10
N VAL A 495 5.46 22.40 6.84
CA VAL A 495 4.34 21.66 6.24
C VAL A 495 3.42 22.67 5.55
N GLN A 496 3.09 22.38 4.28
CA GLN A 496 2.21 23.21 3.44
C GLN A 496 0.89 22.51 3.09
N GLY A 497 0.82 21.19 3.30
CA GLY A 497 -0.38 20.39 3.06
C GLY A 497 -0.38 19.07 3.81
N LEU A 498 -1.57 18.48 3.94
CA LEU A 498 -1.87 17.26 4.69
C LEU A 498 -2.85 16.39 3.91
N ALA A 499 -2.66 15.07 3.96
CA ALA A 499 -3.63 14.08 3.48
C ALA A 499 -3.69 12.91 4.48
N VAL A 500 -4.89 12.46 4.83
CA VAL A 500 -5.15 11.46 5.88
C VAL A 500 -6.25 10.49 5.43
N ARG A 501 -6.06 9.18 5.65
CA ARG A 501 -7.05 8.14 5.38
C ARG A 501 -7.16 7.14 6.52
N VAL A 502 -8.34 6.57 6.72
CA VAL A 502 -8.56 5.43 7.61
C VAL A 502 -8.50 4.14 6.80
N ASN A 503 -7.79 3.13 7.31
CA ASN A 503 -7.58 1.83 6.70
C ASN A 503 -8.39 0.71 7.39
N ASP A 504 -8.92 0.97 8.58
CA ASP A 504 -9.90 0.12 9.25
C ASP A 504 -11.29 0.72 9.06
N THR A 505 -11.88 0.49 7.89
CA THR A 505 -13.25 0.94 7.59
C THR A 505 -14.23 -0.22 7.58
N GLN A 506 -14.08 -1.22 8.47
CA GLN A 506 -15.14 -2.23 8.66
C GLN A 506 -16.49 -1.58 9.04
N TYR A 507 -16.43 -0.35 9.56
CA TYR A 507 -17.52 0.56 9.87
C TYR A 507 -17.61 1.70 8.83
N SER A 508 -18.81 2.20 8.58
CA SER A 508 -19.07 3.33 7.68
C SER A 508 -18.63 4.68 8.25
N GLY A 509 -18.47 5.66 7.36
CA GLY A 509 -18.07 7.02 7.69
C GLY A 509 -16.70 7.41 7.14
N ASN A 510 -16.26 8.63 7.47
CA ASN A 510 -15.04 9.23 6.94
C ASN A 510 -14.08 9.66 8.05
N ILE A 511 -12.83 9.92 7.66
CA ILE A 511 -11.95 10.83 8.39
C ILE A 511 -12.00 12.20 7.73
N VAL A 512 -12.30 13.22 8.53
CA VAL A 512 -12.54 14.60 8.10
C VAL A 512 -11.56 15.53 8.81
N TYR A 513 -11.00 16.50 8.09
CA TYR A 513 -9.92 17.35 8.59
C TYR A 513 -9.87 18.74 7.97
N ASP A 514 -9.47 19.73 8.77
CA ASP A 514 -9.22 21.11 8.36
C ASP A 514 -7.80 21.54 8.77
N THR A 515 -7.25 22.52 8.07
CA THR A 515 -5.87 23.02 8.18
C THR A 515 -5.88 24.54 8.28
N TYR A 516 -5.36 25.10 9.36
CA TYR A 516 -5.17 26.54 9.53
C TYR A 516 -3.92 26.99 8.77
N MET A 517 -4.09 27.82 7.74
CA MET A 517 -3.01 28.29 6.87
C MET A 517 -2.67 29.76 7.12
N GLN A 518 -1.36 30.07 7.09
CA GLN A 518 -0.83 31.42 7.26
C GLN A 518 -1.55 32.44 6.36
N SER A 519 -2.12 33.49 6.97
CA SER A 519 -2.88 34.58 6.31
C SER A 519 -4.25 34.20 5.72
N TYR A 520 -4.72 32.96 5.88
CA TYR A 520 -6.07 32.54 5.42
C TYR A 520 -6.94 32.04 6.58
N GLY A 521 -6.35 31.46 7.63
CA GLY A 521 -7.09 30.82 8.70
C GLY A 521 -7.48 29.39 8.34
N TRP A 522 -8.59 28.90 8.92
CA TRP A 522 -9.17 27.59 8.58
C TRP A 522 -9.62 27.57 7.11
N MET A 523 -9.32 26.48 6.40
CA MET A 523 -9.48 26.36 4.94
C MET A 523 -10.75 25.61 4.53
N GLY A 524 -11.54 25.16 5.50
CA GLY A 524 -12.73 24.35 5.30
C GLY A 524 -12.37 22.88 5.08
N GLU A 525 -13.24 22.00 5.59
CA GLU A 525 -12.94 20.58 5.75
C GLU A 525 -12.66 19.83 4.44
N LYS A 526 -11.84 18.78 4.56
CA LYS A 526 -11.52 17.80 3.52
C LYS A 526 -11.69 16.40 4.13
N ALA A 527 -11.98 15.40 3.30
CA ALA A 527 -12.16 14.02 3.75
C ALA A 527 -11.29 13.04 2.96
N ASN A 528 -11.04 11.87 3.56
CA ASN A 528 -10.45 10.66 2.96
C ASN A 528 -9.40 10.94 1.86
N ASN A 529 -8.14 11.10 2.27
CA ASN A 529 -6.95 11.29 1.43
C ASN A 529 -6.93 12.55 0.51
N THR A 530 -7.99 13.36 0.50
CA THR A 530 -8.03 14.64 -0.23
C THR A 530 -6.98 15.61 0.33
N ALA A 531 -6.18 16.25 -0.54
CA ALA A 531 -5.17 17.20 -0.11
C ALA A 531 -5.81 18.44 0.55
N ALA A 532 -5.43 18.72 1.80
CA ALA A 532 -5.70 19.97 2.51
C ALA A 532 -4.44 20.85 2.55
N GLY A 533 -4.60 22.16 2.70
CA GLY A 533 -3.52 23.16 2.66
C GLY A 533 -3.24 23.73 1.26
N ILE A 534 -2.16 24.53 1.14
CA ILE A 534 -1.81 25.27 -0.09
C ILE A 534 -0.44 24.79 -0.58
N LEU A 535 -0.45 23.76 -1.43
CA LEU A 535 0.77 23.15 -1.98
C LEU A 535 1.56 24.17 -2.81
N ASN A 536 2.89 24.22 -2.63
CA ASN A 536 3.83 25.15 -3.29
C ASN A 536 3.61 26.65 -3.06
N GLY A 537 2.47 27.12 -2.51
CA GLY A 537 2.12 28.54 -2.42
C GLY A 537 2.95 29.39 -1.45
N GLY A 538 4.07 28.87 -0.91
CA GLY A 538 4.95 29.57 0.03
C GLY A 538 4.34 29.81 1.43
N LYS A 539 3.09 29.41 1.66
CA LYS A 539 2.37 29.55 2.93
C LYS A 539 2.57 28.31 3.79
N ARG A 540 2.84 28.51 5.08
CA ARG A 540 2.92 27.43 6.08
C ARG A 540 1.53 27.09 6.65
N MET A 541 1.37 25.84 7.07
CA MET A 541 0.32 25.40 7.97
C MET A 541 0.73 25.69 9.42
N GLU A 542 -0.21 26.12 10.27
CA GLU A 542 0.05 26.52 11.66
C GLU A 542 -0.74 25.68 12.68
N ALA A 543 -1.94 25.21 12.31
CA ALA A 543 -2.76 24.29 13.10
C ALA A 543 -3.59 23.32 12.23
N ILE A 544 -4.14 22.26 12.83
CA ILE A 544 -5.00 21.25 12.20
C ILE A 544 -6.16 20.85 13.12
N LYS A 545 -7.24 20.33 12.53
CA LYS A 545 -8.34 19.63 13.21
C LYS A 545 -8.62 18.32 12.48
N LEU A 546 -8.95 17.25 13.19
CA LEU A 546 -9.35 15.97 12.61
C LEU A 546 -10.48 15.33 13.43
N HIS A 547 -11.53 14.84 12.77
CA HIS A 547 -12.59 14.08 13.40
C HIS A 547 -12.99 12.86 12.55
N LEU A 548 -13.71 11.92 13.15
CA LEU A 548 -14.32 10.78 12.47
C LEU A 548 -15.83 11.01 12.35
N THR A 549 -16.46 10.52 11.29
CA THR A 549 -17.92 10.55 11.09
C THR A 549 -18.50 9.15 10.96
N GLY A 550 -19.84 9.01 10.96
CA GLY A 550 -20.52 7.73 10.84
C GLY A 550 -20.21 6.76 11.98
N GLU A 551 -20.36 5.46 11.73
CA GLU A 551 -20.04 4.41 12.71
C GLU A 551 -18.57 4.47 13.19
N LEU A 552 -17.62 4.93 12.35
CA LEU A 552 -16.23 5.17 12.79
C LEU A 552 -16.15 6.13 13.98
N ALA A 553 -17.02 7.15 14.05
CA ALA A 553 -17.11 8.07 15.17
C ALA A 553 -17.65 7.41 16.45
N GLU A 554 -18.47 6.36 16.32
CA GLU A 554 -19.01 5.60 17.46
C GLU A 554 -18.00 4.58 17.99
N LYS A 555 -17.30 3.88 17.10
CA LYS A 555 -16.41 2.77 17.48
C LYS A 555 -15.00 3.25 17.84
N TYR A 556 -14.60 4.44 17.39
CA TYR A 556 -13.25 4.96 17.57
C TYR A 556 -13.19 6.42 18.05
N ASP A 557 -12.08 6.73 18.71
CA ASP A 557 -11.59 8.08 18.96
C ASP A 557 -10.32 8.32 18.13
N ILE A 558 -10.16 9.56 17.66
CA ILE A 558 -8.96 9.99 16.94
C ILE A 558 -8.18 11.00 17.77
N TYR A 559 -6.88 10.73 17.92
CA TYR A 559 -5.91 11.59 18.57
C TYR A 559 -4.87 12.07 17.58
N TYR A 560 -4.47 13.33 17.66
CA TYR A 560 -3.45 13.91 16.79
C TYR A 560 -2.68 15.03 17.47
N ARG A 561 -1.44 15.23 17.03
CA ARG A 561 -0.61 16.35 17.47
C ARG A 561 0.33 16.81 16.38
N VAL A 562 0.89 18.00 16.57
CA VAL A 562 1.84 18.61 15.64
C VAL A 562 3.13 19.06 16.34
N HIS A 563 4.24 18.92 15.63
CA HIS A 563 5.51 19.52 15.99
C HIS A 563 5.57 20.92 15.37
N THR A 564 5.62 21.94 16.22
CA THR A 564 5.63 23.35 15.83
C THR A 564 7.04 23.94 15.95
N GLN A 565 7.34 24.95 15.13
CA GLN A 565 8.53 25.77 15.33
C GLN A 565 8.51 26.40 16.73
N THR A 566 9.67 26.38 17.40
CA THR A 566 9.91 26.92 18.76
C THR A 566 9.27 26.13 19.90
N PHE A 567 8.00 25.71 19.83
CA PHE A 567 7.38 24.97 20.96
C PHE A 567 7.56 23.44 20.89
N GLY A 568 8.01 22.90 19.76
CA GLY A 568 8.19 21.45 19.58
C GLY A 568 6.86 20.71 19.44
N TRP A 569 6.81 19.44 19.86
CA TRP A 569 5.56 18.68 19.96
C TRP A 569 4.63 19.33 20.98
N LEU A 570 3.45 19.75 20.52
CA LEU A 570 2.32 20.04 21.39
C LEU A 570 1.64 18.74 21.83
N ASP A 571 0.71 18.83 22.78
CA ASP A 571 -0.03 17.68 23.29
C ASP A 571 -1.04 17.11 22.27
N TRP A 572 -1.61 15.95 22.58
CA TRP A 572 -2.59 15.28 21.73
C TRP A 572 -3.98 15.93 21.84
N ALA A 573 -4.43 16.54 20.74
CA ALA A 573 -5.84 16.88 20.54
C ALA A 573 -6.68 15.62 20.28
N LYS A 574 -8.00 15.74 20.43
CA LYS A 574 -8.99 14.67 20.26
C LYS A 574 -10.16 15.15 19.41
N ASN A 575 -10.69 14.30 18.53
CA ASN A 575 -12.02 14.43 17.89
C ASN A 575 -12.49 15.86 17.51
N GLY A 576 -11.74 16.60 16.70
CA GLY A 576 -12.11 17.92 16.20
C GLY A 576 -11.55 19.12 16.99
N GLU A 577 -10.95 18.89 18.17
CA GLU A 577 -10.20 19.92 18.89
C GLU A 577 -9.00 20.42 18.08
N PRO A 578 -8.64 21.71 18.14
CA PRO A 578 -7.50 22.21 17.39
C PRO A 578 -6.17 21.64 17.91
N SER A 579 -5.19 21.49 17.01
CA SER A 579 -3.81 21.13 17.34
C SER A 579 -2.84 22.03 16.58
N GLY A 580 -1.92 22.70 17.28
CA GLY A 580 -0.96 23.64 16.67
C GLY A 580 -0.98 25.04 17.29
N THR A 581 -0.69 26.06 16.49
CA THR A 581 -0.70 27.46 16.95
C THR A 581 -1.56 28.36 16.09
N LYS A 582 -2.20 29.35 16.71
CA LYS A 582 -2.79 30.51 16.07
C LYS A 582 -2.06 31.79 16.51
N ASP A 583 -1.85 32.70 15.57
CA ASP A 583 -1.27 34.05 15.69
C ASP A 583 0.19 34.16 16.21
N TYR A 584 0.77 33.12 16.83
CA TYR A 584 2.21 32.99 17.09
C TYR A 584 3.10 32.92 15.84
N ALA A 585 2.51 32.84 14.64
CA ALA A 585 3.20 32.76 13.35
C ALA A 585 4.16 31.57 13.18
N LYS A 586 3.91 30.43 13.86
CA LYS A 586 4.78 29.24 13.81
C LYS A 586 4.35 28.28 12.71
N ARG A 587 5.31 27.73 11.97
CA ARG A 587 5.05 26.58 11.07
C ARG A 587 4.84 25.30 11.89
N ILE A 588 4.01 24.41 11.38
CA ILE A 588 4.12 22.97 11.63
C ILE A 588 5.32 22.43 10.83
N GLU A 589 6.14 21.57 11.47
CA GLU A 589 7.25 20.83 10.86
C GLU A 589 6.94 19.33 10.70
N ALA A 590 6.10 18.77 11.58
CA ALA A 590 5.65 17.37 11.50
C ALA A 590 4.29 17.15 12.18
N VAL A 591 3.63 16.03 11.86
CA VAL A 591 2.32 15.60 12.38
C VAL A 591 2.40 14.14 12.85
N GLN A 592 1.64 13.80 13.89
CA GLN A 592 1.30 12.44 14.31
C GLN A 592 -0.22 12.32 14.45
N VAL A 593 -0.80 11.20 14.00
CA VAL A 593 -2.24 10.89 14.08
C VAL A 593 -2.41 9.42 14.48
N LYS A 594 -3.34 9.11 15.36
CA LYS A 594 -3.62 7.74 15.81
C LYS A 594 -5.10 7.55 16.09
N VAL A 595 -5.65 6.41 15.66
CA VAL A 595 -7.04 6.01 15.91
C VAL A 595 -7.04 4.86 16.92
N VAL A 596 -7.91 4.93 17.93
CA VAL A 596 -8.02 3.96 19.03
C VAL A 596 -9.49 3.64 19.34
N PRO A 597 -9.81 2.47 19.95
CA PRO A 597 -11.17 2.15 20.43
C PRO A 597 -11.82 3.29 21.23
N LYS A 598 -13.14 3.44 21.09
CA LYS A 598 -13.89 4.53 21.74
C LYS A 598 -13.64 4.56 23.25
N GLY A 599 -13.30 5.73 23.78
CA GLY A 599 -12.99 5.92 25.19
C GLY A 599 -11.56 5.58 25.61
N ASN A 600 -10.75 4.93 24.75
CA ASN A 600 -9.36 4.64 25.10
C ASN A 600 -8.52 5.93 25.26
N PRO A 601 -7.50 5.91 26.13
CA PRO A 601 -6.69 7.09 26.42
C PRO A 601 -5.83 7.54 25.22
N ALA A 602 -5.43 8.82 25.26
CA ALA A 602 -4.47 9.38 24.33
C ALA A 602 -3.08 8.72 24.45
N PRO A 603 -2.23 8.76 23.41
CA PRO A 603 -0.85 8.23 23.47
C PRO A 603 0.13 9.07 24.33
N GLY A 604 -0.36 10.04 25.09
CA GLY A 604 0.42 10.99 25.89
C GLY A 604 -0.48 12.06 26.49
N ALA A 605 0.10 13.16 26.99
CA ALA A 605 -0.67 14.29 27.52
C ALA A 605 -1.56 14.95 26.45
N THR A 606 -2.64 15.59 26.92
CA THR A 606 -3.69 16.25 26.10
C THR A 606 -3.93 17.71 26.49
N SER A 607 -3.13 18.26 27.39
CA SER A 607 -3.36 19.53 28.10
C SER A 607 -3.13 20.79 27.24
N ILE A 608 -2.11 20.78 26.39
CA ILE A 608 -1.66 21.96 25.62
C ILE A 608 -1.51 21.58 24.14
N ALA A 609 -2.58 21.06 23.55
CA ALA A 609 -2.60 20.62 22.15
C ALA A 609 -2.62 21.80 21.15
N PHE A 610 -3.22 22.91 21.57
CA PHE A 610 -3.32 24.15 20.81
C PHE A 610 -2.82 25.34 21.63
N LYS A 611 -2.24 26.35 20.95
CA LYS A 611 -1.85 27.62 21.55
C LYS A 611 -2.33 28.79 20.69
N GLU A 612 -3.17 29.64 21.25
CA GLU A 612 -3.57 30.91 20.67
C GLU A 612 -2.84 32.06 21.38
N ALA A 613 -2.34 33.03 20.63
CA ALA A 613 -1.72 34.21 21.21
C ALA A 613 -2.80 35.17 21.73
N LYS A 614 -2.66 35.62 22.98
CA LYS A 614 -3.58 36.57 23.63
C LYS A 614 -2.99 37.98 23.63
N ILE A 615 -1.66 38.10 23.80
CA ILE A 615 -0.96 39.39 23.81
C ILE A 615 0.17 39.44 22.77
N ALA A 616 0.38 40.64 22.21
CA ALA A 616 1.36 40.90 21.18
C ALA A 616 2.15 42.18 21.50
N TYR A 617 3.47 42.14 21.46
CA TYR A 617 4.30 43.29 21.83
C TYR A 617 5.56 43.44 20.97
N LYS A 618 6.08 44.66 20.93
CA LYS A 618 7.33 45.01 20.24
C LYS A 618 8.06 46.13 20.99
N THR A 619 9.34 46.29 20.69
CA THR A 619 10.24 47.26 21.33
C THR A 619 10.97 48.11 20.29
N HIS A 620 11.08 49.42 20.53
CA HIS A 620 12.05 50.27 19.84
C HIS A 620 13.40 50.11 20.51
N VAL A 621 14.42 49.68 19.77
CA VAL A 621 15.77 49.40 20.28
C VAL A 621 16.80 50.25 19.55
N GLN A 622 17.75 50.80 20.29
CA GLN A 622 18.86 51.59 19.75
C GLN A 622 19.54 50.89 18.57
N THR A 623 19.80 51.64 17.49
CA THR A 623 20.35 51.17 16.20
C THR A 623 19.38 50.33 15.35
N TYR A 624 18.37 49.68 15.92
CA TYR A 624 17.46 48.80 15.17
C TYR A 624 16.06 49.37 14.92
N GLY A 625 15.65 50.41 15.65
CA GLY A 625 14.30 50.96 15.57
C GLY A 625 13.27 50.00 16.15
N TRP A 626 12.03 50.03 15.65
CA TRP A 626 10.98 49.06 16.04
C TRP A 626 11.32 47.66 15.52
N MET A 627 11.60 46.75 16.44
CA MET A 627 11.75 45.34 16.15
C MET A 627 10.39 44.68 15.83
N SER A 628 10.44 43.47 15.26
CA SER A 628 9.27 42.64 14.99
C SER A 628 8.37 42.44 16.22
N LYS A 629 7.06 42.31 15.96
CA LYS A 629 6.08 41.87 16.95
C LYS A 629 6.36 40.42 17.37
N VAL A 630 6.28 40.16 18.67
CA VAL A 630 6.36 38.83 19.30
C VAL A 630 5.14 38.64 20.22
N HIS A 631 4.90 37.41 20.68
CA HIS A 631 3.69 37.06 21.45
C HIS A 631 4.02 36.39 22.79
N ASP A 632 3.02 36.27 23.67
CA ASP A 632 3.02 35.52 24.95
C ASP A 632 4.32 34.79 25.33
N GLY A 633 5.16 35.47 26.12
CA GLY A 633 6.40 34.94 26.68
C GLY A 633 7.63 35.02 25.79
N GLU A 634 7.52 35.39 24.51
CA GLU A 634 8.67 35.58 23.62
C GLU A 634 9.52 36.82 23.98
N THR A 635 10.82 36.79 23.68
CA THR A 635 11.72 37.90 23.98
C THR A 635 11.60 39.02 22.93
N ALA A 636 11.05 40.17 23.33
CA ALA A 636 11.14 41.39 22.53
C ALA A 636 12.39 42.20 22.96
N GLY A 637 13.21 42.61 21.99
CA GLY A 637 14.44 43.36 22.22
C GLY A 637 15.72 42.53 22.00
N THR A 638 16.77 42.80 22.77
CA THR A 638 18.05 42.07 22.70
C THR A 638 18.59 41.74 24.08
N SER A 639 19.15 40.54 24.28
CA SER A 639 19.88 40.19 25.51
C SER A 639 21.39 40.30 25.25
N GLY A 640 22.13 41.00 26.10
CA GLY A 640 23.61 41.00 26.09
C GLY A 640 24.29 41.79 24.96
N LYS A 641 23.54 42.28 23.96
CA LYS A 641 24.07 43.07 22.83
C LYS A 641 24.36 44.54 23.15
N ALA A 642 24.26 44.93 24.42
CA ALA A 642 24.46 46.28 24.94
C ALA A 642 23.59 47.40 24.34
N LYS A 643 22.51 47.05 23.61
CA LYS A 643 21.54 48.01 23.06
C LYS A 643 20.43 48.30 24.08
N ARG A 644 20.06 49.56 24.23
CA ARG A 644 18.92 49.98 25.07
C ARG A 644 17.59 49.81 24.32
N MET A 645 16.55 49.42 25.05
CA MET A 645 15.17 49.75 24.71
C MET A 645 14.94 51.24 24.90
N GLU A 646 14.13 51.86 24.04
CA GLU A 646 13.80 53.29 24.05
C GLU A 646 12.29 53.52 24.10
N ALA A 647 11.50 52.63 23.49
CA ALA A 647 10.04 52.61 23.57
C ALA A 647 9.47 51.17 23.52
N LEU A 648 8.22 51.03 23.92
CA LEU A 648 7.48 49.79 24.07
C LEU A 648 6.06 49.97 23.48
N ASN A 649 5.56 48.95 22.78
CA ASN A 649 4.18 48.87 22.32
C ASN A 649 3.66 47.47 22.64
N ILE A 650 2.51 47.38 23.31
CA ILE A 650 1.85 46.15 23.73
C ILE A 650 0.39 46.27 23.30
N ALA A 651 -0.16 45.24 22.68
CA ALA A 651 -1.55 45.19 22.27
C ALA A 651 -2.13 43.81 22.57
N MET A 652 -3.43 43.76 22.83
CA MET A 652 -4.19 42.51 22.78
C MET A 652 -4.29 42.03 21.33
N VAL A 653 -4.30 40.71 21.12
CA VAL A 653 -4.43 40.12 19.77
C VAL A 653 -5.82 40.39 19.21
N ASP A 654 -6.87 40.12 20.00
CA ASP A 654 -8.16 40.77 19.80
C ASP A 654 -8.05 42.25 20.22
N SER A 655 -8.15 43.13 19.23
CA SER A 655 -7.93 44.56 19.42
C SER A 655 -9.01 45.27 20.26
N SER A 656 -10.17 44.65 20.50
CA SER A 656 -11.27 45.22 21.29
C SER A 656 -10.84 45.48 22.75
N TYR A 657 -10.21 44.49 23.37
CA TYR A 657 -9.67 44.54 24.73
C TYR A 657 -8.45 45.46 24.91
N ASN A 658 -8.00 46.22 23.90
CA ASN A 658 -6.88 47.16 24.05
C ASN A 658 -7.15 48.25 25.09
N LYS A 659 -8.41 48.54 25.46
CA LYS A 659 -8.72 49.47 26.56
C LYS A 659 -8.43 48.87 27.94
N GLU A 660 -8.53 47.54 28.05
CA GLU A 660 -8.46 46.75 29.29
C GLU A 660 -7.03 46.34 29.66
N ILE A 661 -6.03 46.82 28.91
CA ILE A 661 -4.62 46.76 29.27
C ILE A 661 -4.02 48.17 29.29
N SER A 662 -3.25 48.49 30.33
CA SER A 662 -2.56 49.77 30.46
C SER A 662 -1.10 49.56 30.86
N TYR A 663 -0.20 50.40 30.37
CA TYR A 663 1.22 50.34 30.72
C TYR A 663 1.90 51.70 30.72
N ARG A 664 3.01 51.78 31.45
CA ARG A 664 3.94 52.92 31.43
C ARG A 664 5.38 52.48 31.56
N THR A 665 6.28 53.40 31.23
CA THR A 665 7.73 53.20 31.22
C THR A 665 8.42 54.25 32.08
N HIS A 666 9.52 53.88 32.72
CA HIS A 666 10.46 54.81 33.35
C HIS A 666 11.56 55.13 32.34
N VAL A 667 11.65 56.39 31.92
CA VAL A 667 12.58 56.86 30.88
C VAL A 667 13.68 57.70 31.52
N GLN A 668 14.92 57.49 31.09
CA GLN A 668 16.05 58.34 31.49
C GLN A 668 15.74 59.83 31.32
N THR A 669 16.09 60.64 32.32
CA THR A 669 15.78 62.08 32.44
C THR A 669 14.31 62.42 32.73
N TYR A 670 13.34 61.61 32.29
CA TYR A 670 11.90 61.95 32.39
C TYR A 670 11.12 61.17 33.47
N GLY A 671 11.70 60.12 34.05
CA GLY A 671 11.05 59.31 35.08
C GLY A 671 9.88 58.48 34.56
N TRP A 672 8.94 58.12 35.44
CA TRP A 672 7.72 57.41 35.07
C TRP A 672 6.82 58.26 34.19
N GLN A 673 6.57 57.80 32.96
CA GLN A 673 5.67 58.46 32.01
C GLN A 673 4.20 58.22 32.36
N LYS A 674 3.30 58.95 31.68
CA LYS A 674 1.85 58.68 31.76
C LYS A 674 1.53 57.25 31.30
N TRP A 675 0.48 56.68 31.89
CA TRP A 675 -0.11 55.43 31.41
C TRP A 675 -0.65 55.60 29.99
N VAL A 676 -0.52 54.55 29.19
CA VAL A 676 -1.13 54.42 27.86
C VAL A 676 -1.84 53.08 27.76
N ASN A 677 -2.89 53.01 26.95
CA ASN A 677 -3.65 51.79 26.71
C ASN A 677 -3.02 50.95 25.59
N GLY A 678 -3.53 49.73 25.40
CA GLY A 678 -3.15 48.81 24.34
C GLY A 678 -3.03 49.44 22.95
N GLY A 679 -1.98 49.06 22.23
CA GLY A 679 -1.65 49.53 20.89
C GLY A 679 -0.96 50.90 20.82
N LYS A 680 -0.75 51.60 21.94
CA LYS A 680 -0.09 52.92 21.98
C LYS A 680 1.39 52.83 22.38
N ASN A 681 2.23 53.76 21.91
CA ASN A 681 3.66 53.72 22.26
C ASN A 681 3.90 54.34 23.65
N SER A 682 4.69 53.67 24.50
CA SER A 682 5.18 54.21 25.77
C SER A 682 6.71 54.25 25.75
N GLY A 683 7.29 55.38 26.16
CA GLY A 683 8.73 55.65 26.07
C GLY A 683 9.03 56.81 25.13
N THR A 684 10.16 56.77 24.45
CA THR A 684 10.56 57.80 23.48
C THR A 684 11.24 57.23 22.25
N GLU A 685 10.78 57.62 21.06
CA GLU A 685 11.43 57.33 19.79
C GLU A 685 12.36 58.50 19.41
N GLY A 686 13.50 58.21 18.79
CA GLY A 686 14.48 59.22 18.32
C GLY A 686 15.27 60.00 19.40
N LYS A 687 14.72 60.20 20.61
CA LYS A 687 15.31 61.05 21.68
C LYS A 687 16.54 60.47 22.39
N ALA A 688 17.05 59.32 21.94
CA ALA A 688 18.21 58.60 22.48
C ALA A 688 18.18 58.27 23.99
N LYS A 689 17.00 58.29 24.63
CA LYS A 689 16.83 57.94 26.05
C LYS A 689 16.58 56.44 26.20
N ARG A 690 17.19 55.81 27.21
CA ARG A 690 16.88 54.43 27.60
C ARG A 690 15.59 54.35 28.41
N LEU A 691 14.90 53.22 28.29
CA LEU A 691 14.01 52.71 29.32
C LEU A 691 14.84 52.12 30.46
N GLU A 692 14.37 52.28 31.70
CA GLU A 692 15.01 51.75 32.92
C GLU A 692 14.08 50.81 33.70
N ALA A 693 12.77 51.06 33.68
CA ALA A 693 11.73 50.22 34.27
C ALA A 693 10.42 50.27 33.46
N ILE A 694 9.53 49.29 33.68
CA ILE A 694 8.24 49.09 32.99
C ILE A 694 7.18 48.70 34.05
N GLN A 695 5.92 49.07 33.82
CA GLN A 695 4.78 48.71 34.68
C GLN A 695 3.56 48.45 33.77
N ILE A 696 2.83 47.34 33.97
CA ILE A 696 1.74 46.88 33.10
C ILE A 696 0.60 46.33 33.97
N GLU A 697 -0.62 46.80 33.76
CA GLU A 697 -1.82 46.41 34.50
C GLU A 697 -2.93 45.96 33.53
N LEU A 698 -3.72 44.97 33.95
CA LEU A 698 -5.01 44.65 33.31
C LEU A 698 -6.12 45.41 34.06
N LYS A 699 -7.25 45.62 33.37
CA LYS A 699 -8.47 46.27 33.87
C LYS A 699 -9.69 45.46 33.46
N ASP A 700 -10.82 45.81 34.06
CA ASP A 700 -12.14 45.35 33.67
C ASP A 700 -12.19 43.81 33.45
N SER A 701 -12.81 43.33 32.37
CA SER A 701 -13.02 41.90 32.15
C SER A 701 -11.71 41.10 31.98
N LEU A 702 -10.64 41.71 31.47
CA LEU A 702 -9.32 41.08 31.43
C LEU A 702 -8.72 40.89 32.82
N ALA A 703 -8.93 41.84 33.74
CA ALA A 703 -8.42 41.74 35.11
C ALA A 703 -9.11 40.62 35.90
N ASP A 704 -10.37 40.32 35.61
CA ASP A 704 -11.10 39.22 36.24
C ASP A 704 -10.71 37.84 35.68
N GLN A 705 -10.48 37.75 34.37
CA GLN A 705 -10.16 36.49 33.68
C GLN A 705 -8.68 36.10 33.75
N TYR A 706 -7.77 37.08 33.84
CA TYR A 706 -6.34 36.86 33.65
C TYR A 706 -5.47 37.56 34.70
N ASP A 707 -4.25 37.04 34.82
CA ASP A 707 -3.11 37.70 35.44
C ASP A 707 -2.02 37.93 34.38
N ILE A 708 -1.45 39.13 34.37
CA ILE A 708 -0.35 39.49 33.47
C ILE A 708 0.99 39.42 34.21
N TYR A 709 1.91 38.62 33.67
CA TYR A 709 3.27 38.49 34.16
C TYR A 709 4.26 39.05 33.15
N TYR A 710 5.23 39.84 33.63
CA TYR A 710 6.28 40.42 32.80
C TYR A 710 7.62 40.51 33.51
N ARG A 711 8.71 40.31 32.75
CA ARG A 711 10.07 40.50 33.25
C ARG A 711 10.94 41.18 32.21
N VAL A 712 12.03 41.79 32.65
CA VAL A 712 12.93 42.58 31.81
C VAL A 712 14.38 42.16 31.97
N HIS A 713 15.15 42.28 30.88
CA HIS A 713 16.59 42.11 30.88
C HIS A 713 17.24 43.47 31.12
N ALA A 714 17.79 43.68 32.32
CA ALA A 714 18.44 44.92 32.72
C ALA A 714 19.96 44.83 32.63
N GLN A 715 20.62 45.92 32.21
CA GLN A 715 22.07 46.04 32.23
C GLN A 715 22.64 45.76 33.64
N THR A 716 23.77 45.05 33.70
CA THR A 716 24.42 44.54 34.92
C THR A 716 23.68 43.40 35.62
N TYR A 717 22.33 43.33 35.58
CA TYR A 717 21.56 42.34 36.34
C TYR A 717 21.05 41.15 35.52
N GLY A 718 21.03 41.24 34.18
CA GLY A 718 20.46 40.19 33.32
C GLY A 718 18.93 40.16 33.40
N TRP A 719 18.33 38.97 33.24
CA TRP A 719 16.89 38.78 33.45
C TRP A 719 16.52 38.90 34.93
N LEU A 720 15.70 39.90 35.25
CA LEU A 720 15.07 40.03 36.55
C LEU A 720 13.92 39.03 36.72
N GLY A 721 13.36 38.95 37.94
CA GLY A 721 12.16 38.18 38.21
C GLY A 721 10.92 38.68 37.45
N TRP A 722 9.87 37.86 37.44
CA TRP A 722 8.55 38.22 36.90
C TRP A 722 7.78 39.10 37.90
N ALA A 723 7.43 40.31 37.47
CA ALA A 723 6.42 41.18 38.08
C ALA A 723 5.03 40.75 37.63
N LYS A 724 4.01 40.99 38.46
CA LYS A 724 2.59 40.69 38.25
C LYS A 724 1.74 41.96 38.29
N ASN A 725 0.65 42.03 37.51
CA ASN A 725 -0.49 42.94 37.67
C ASN A 725 -0.18 44.33 38.27
N GLY A 726 0.56 45.17 37.56
CA GLY A 726 0.87 46.53 37.99
C GLY A 726 2.09 46.66 38.92
N GLU A 727 2.81 45.59 39.27
CA GLU A 727 4.12 45.71 39.92
C GLU A 727 5.16 46.38 38.99
N LYS A 728 6.13 47.09 39.56
CA LYS A 728 7.24 47.62 38.73
C LYS A 728 8.16 46.48 38.30
N ALA A 729 8.73 46.55 37.10
CA ALA A 729 9.79 45.65 36.63
C ALA A 729 10.98 46.47 36.12
N GLY A 730 12.23 46.10 36.44
CA GLY A 730 13.44 46.81 35.98
C GLY A 730 14.18 47.55 37.10
N THR A 731 14.68 48.74 36.80
CA THR A 731 15.49 49.54 37.75
C THR A 731 15.07 51.00 37.85
N GLU A 732 15.19 51.58 39.04
CA GLU A 732 14.87 53.00 39.31
C GLU A 732 16.03 53.66 40.07
N GLY A 733 16.57 54.76 39.55
CA GLY A 733 17.70 55.48 40.16
C GLY A 733 19.10 54.87 39.95
N LEU A 734 19.20 53.68 39.33
CA LEU A 734 20.48 52.95 39.12
C LEU A 734 21.13 53.19 37.75
N ALA A 735 20.52 54.04 36.90
CA ALA A 735 20.99 54.40 35.56
C ALA A 735 21.21 53.22 34.57
N LYS A 736 20.64 52.04 34.85
CA LYS A 736 20.75 50.85 33.99
C LYS A 736 19.69 50.89 32.89
N ARG A 737 20.09 50.59 31.65
CA ARG A 737 19.13 50.37 30.54
C ARG A 737 18.42 49.02 30.69
N LEU A 738 17.19 48.96 30.21
CA LEU A 738 16.59 47.72 29.75
C LEU A 738 17.07 47.39 28.33
N GLU A 739 17.23 46.11 28.03
CA GLU A 739 17.67 45.60 26.73
C GLU A 739 16.59 44.71 26.06
N ALA A 740 15.81 43.97 26.85
CA ALA A 740 14.69 43.13 26.40
C ALA A 740 13.55 43.00 27.44
N ILE A 741 12.39 42.52 27.01
CA ILE A 741 11.20 42.20 27.83
C ILE A 741 10.55 40.88 27.37
N GLN A 742 9.92 40.16 28.32
CA GLN A 742 8.95 39.10 28.07
C GLN A 742 7.65 39.44 28.83
N ILE A 743 6.48 39.17 28.23
CA ILE A 743 5.14 39.45 28.77
C ILE A 743 4.23 38.28 28.42
N VAL A 744 3.41 37.79 29.36
CA VAL A 744 2.47 36.69 29.10
C VAL A 744 1.20 36.86 29.94
N LEU A 745 0.06 36.44 29.39
CA LEU A 745 -1.17 36.24 30.16
C LEU A 745 -1.27 34.78 30.62
N VAL A 746 -1.62 34.60 31.89
CA VAL A 746 -2.10 33.31 32.43
C VAL A 746 -3.50 33.51 33.00
N GLU A 747 -4.29 32.44 33.08
CA GLU A 747 -5.63 32.47 33.69
C GLU A 747 -5.57 32.95 35.14
N LYS A 748 -6.69 33.46 35.67
CA LYS A 748 -6.71 34.11 36.98
C LYS A 748 -6.21 33.20 38.11
N GLY A 749 -5.24 33.69 38.87
CA GLY A 749 -4.56 32.90 39.92
C GLY A 749 -3.45 31.97 39.40
N GLY A 750 -3.22 31.92 38.08
CA GLY A 750 -2.21 31.09 37.45
C GLY A 750 -0.78 31.42 37.89
N ALA A 751 0.09 30.41 37.82
CA ALA A 751 1.47 30.51 38.26
C ALA A 751 2.34 31.39 37.34
N ALA A 752 3.31 32.07 37.93
CA ALA A 752 4.33 32.81 37.18
C ALA A 752 5.21 31.86 36.33
N PRO A 753 5.72 32.25 35.16
CA PRO A 753 6.60 31.41 34.33
C PRO A 753 8.03 31.20 34.90
N GLY A 754 8.24 31.49 36.18
CA GLY A 754 9.52 31.40 36.87
C GLY A 754 9.57 32.32 38.10
N SER A 755 10.77 32.49 38.66
CA SER A 755 11.00 33.32 39.86
C SER A 755 10.37 34.71 39.77
N THR A 756 9.60 35.08 40.78
CA THR A 756 9.11 36.44 41.05
C THR A 756 10.06 37.24 41.95
N ASN A 757 11.18 36.66 42.41
CA ASN A 757 12.12 37.37 43.26
C ASN A 757 12.93 38.41 42.47
N LYS A 758 13.10 39.60 43.05
CA LYS A 758 13.90 40.72 42.50
C LYS A 758 13.46 41.14 41.08
N PHE A 759 12.15 41.21 40.82
CA PHE A 759 11.61 41.77 39.56
C PHE A 759 11.96 43.25 39.34
N PHE A 760 12.24 43.98 40.43
CA PHE A 760 12.56 45.41 40.42
C PHE A 760 13.68 45.71 41.43
N ILE A 761 14.59 46.61 41.06
CA ILE A 761 15.71 47.04 41.90
C ILE A 761 15.76 48.57 41.90
N LYS A 762 15.56 49.17 43.07
CA LYS A 762 15.67 50.62 43.26
C LYS A 762 17.01 50.96 43.91
N LYS A 763 17.57 52.14 43.61
CA LYS A 763 18.65 52.69 44.43
C LYS A 763 18.06 53.17 45.76
N ASP A 764 18.56 52.64 46.87
CA ASP A 764 18.30 53.19 48.20
C ASP A 764 18.78 54.65 48.28
N LYS A 765 18.15 55.43 49.16
CA LYS A 765 18.34 56.89 49.24
C LYS A 765 19.67 57.25 49.89
#